data_AF-A0A7S8EN51-F1
#
_entry.id   AF-A0A7S8EN51-F1
#
_cell.length_a   1.000
_cell.length_b   1.000
_cell.length_c   1.000
_cell.angle_alpha   90.00
_cell.angle_beta   90.00
_cell.angle_gamma   90.00
#
_symmetry.space_group_name_H-M   'P 1'
#
loop_
_entity.id
_entity.type
_entity.pdbx_description
1 polymer ?
#
loop_
_entity_poly.entity_id
_entity_poly.type
_entity_poly.pdbx_seq_one_letter_code
_entity_poly.pdbx_strand_id
1 'polypeptide(L)'
;MSIDRKEVAFSIMESSGALAKTFSVDPTTGRPISTRSPGMATGLARRVTIAGDAASIATVFAKHLTALTSCEALVLVPPPAGNESAQIVTGAMLDAEPDAIARSKAFFVHPRGPAVLGLDFDVKDWPADIRARVAAAPGELTGVLTGVFAEFGTACTVLRPSSSTGVVNTMTGATTGANSGQHRYQFVADGADIASFADRLFAKLVLAGFGFPFISKSGAVSVRTLIDKIATKGPERLWYEASALLDDVRLAYAPGAREPRIINPNGGFLDTRRLAALSPNEEAEFVRRVEEIRRACAADAAAIAAKYRSAEINRYVAAGESPDVAERIVSAAVERSELMGSFRLHLDDGRRVTVAEILADPEQFHRKTCADPIEPEYGGGRNKAIIYTDGSYPHIATQAHGGADYRLVPDFAALYFEHPPRGGVSVVAGLVDPKILPVRTFLIEPRLPVGDVTQCVGEPGISKSTFAIRDAVIVATGKRDVLRGANGESHELLHKAGPVLVYNAEDRLSEMERRLAACQQYLRLKPEDMKHPIILWSGVDGETLTIMHKPHDHKPLCRAPGADLLEARIVEHKPLLVVLDPQVSLMSGGAENSNDDLNALLQEIANIAAKHGCCVEILHHTSKASRDHRGDMGAGRGAFAAVGKVRSAFTLTNVTGEDDEKAWGVSPADQLIRLDYAKVSHNRKPTEPTVFRRLSVPVNNGAGIPSGVAAALFQDDPAERLKAEGDFAPVLELVDVRSRVGTARDVSDDEALNVARIVDSVMADFDECNLSGIWATVGEHLRREGVIKAKQRPAVTGYVTAIITGSGRVIQRGGQDVRLRVFKKKDGDTAPWFVRRDPVETGA
;
A
#
# COMPACT_ATOMS: atom_id res chain seq x y z
N MET A 1 1.28 57.92 27.16
CA MET A 1 1.61 56.60 26.60
C MET A 1 2.58 55.93 27.56
N SER A 2 2.17 54.86 28.23
CA SER A 2 3.07 54.08 29.09
C SER A 2 4.11 53.40 28.20
N ILE A 3 5.39 53.74 28.37
CA ILE A 3 6.48 53.05 27.67
C ILE A 3 6.55 51.63 28.24
N ASP A 4 6.28 50.63 27.40
CA ASP A 4 6.26 49.19 27.75
C ASP A 4 7.69 48.72 28.05
N ARG A 5 8.17 49.03 29.26
CA ARG A 5 9.47 48.62 29.76
C ARG A 5 9.42 47.14 30.15
N LYS A 6 10.32 46.36 29.55
CA LYS A 6 10.46 44.92 29.80
C LYS A 6 11.92 44.58 30.04
N GLU A 7 12.14 43.39 30.56
CA GLU A 7 13.47 42.82 30.80
C GLU A 7 13.63 41.57 29.94
N VAL A 8 14.72 41.49 29.18
CA VAL A 8 15.10 40.28 28.43
C VAL A 8 16.42 39.75 28.98
N ALA A 9 16.57 38.43 29.00
CA ALA A 9 17.81 37.78 29.43
C ALA A 9 18.26 36.72 28.42
N PHE A 10 19.58 36.58 28.27
CA PHE A 10 20.24 35.57 27.42
C PHE A 10 21.59 35.19 28.03
N SER A 11 22.31 34.25 27.41
CA SER A 11 23.64 33.83 27.88
C SER A 11 24.74 34.21 26.91
N ILE A 12 25.87 34.68 27.45
CA ILE A 12 27.17 34.65 26.77
C ILE A 12 27.89 33.38 27.20
N MET A 13 28.30 32.57 26.24
CA MET A 13 29.00 31.31 26.43
C MET A 13 30.48 31.54 26.19
N GLU A 14 31.31 31.21 27.17
CA GLU A 14 32.76 31.39 27.15
C GLU A 14 33.45 30.02 27.14
N SER A 15 34.40 29.81 26.23
CA SER A 15 35.16 28.56 26.07
C SER A 15 36.66 28.83 26.07
N SER A 16 37.47 27.83 26.47
CA SER A 16 38.93 27.90 26.31
C SER A 16 39.38 27.79 24.85
N GLY A 17 38.54 27.20 24.00
CA GLY A 17 38.76 27.06 22.55
C GLY A 17 37.95 28.06 21.74
N ALA A 18 38.35 28.25 20.48
CA ALA A 18 37.68 29.18 19.57
C ALA A 18 36.20 28.80 19.31
N LEU A 19 35.31 29.74 19.56
CA LEU A 19 33.89 29.73 19.21
C LEU A 19 33.60 30.65 18.00
N ALA A 20 34.60 30.86 17.15
CA ALA A 20 34.46 31.58 15.89
C ALA A 20 34.91 30.71 14.72
N LYS A 21 34.34 30.95 13.53
CA LYS A 21 34.82 30.32 12.30
C LYS A 21 36.26 30.75 12.04
N THR A 22 37.05 29.86 11.44
CA THR A 22 38.40 30.19 10.97
C THR A 22 38.41 30.21 9.44
N PHE A 23 39.06 31.21 8.86
CA PHE A 23 39.29 31.32 7.42
C PHE A 23 40.78 31.30 7.08
N SER A 24 41.12 30.58 6.02
CA SER A 24 42.43 30.62 5.36
C SER A 24 42.23 30.94 3.87
N VAL A 25 43.33 31.03 3.11
CA VAL A 25 43.28 31.22 1.66
C VAL A 25 43.36 29.86 0.96
N ASP A 26 42.48 29.65 -0.02
CA ASP A 26 42.57 28.55 -0.96
C ASP A 26 43.84 28.71 -1.82
N PRO A 27 44.76 27.74 -1.82
CA PRO A 27 46.03 27.86 -2.53
C PRO A 27 45.88 27.90 -4.06
N THR A 28 44.79 27.37 -4.60
CA THR A 28 44.52 27.29 -6.04
C THR A 28 43.72 28.51 -6.52
N THR A 29 42.70 28.93 -5.78
CA THR A 29 41.78 29.98 -6.22
C THR A 29 42.05 31.35 -5.59
N GLY A 30 42.87 31.41 -4.54
CA GLY A 30 43.14 32.63 -3.78
C GLY A 30 41.94 33.15 -2.99
N ARG A 31 40.82 32.41 -2.95
CA ARG A 31 39.60 32.80 -2.23
C ARG A 31 39.71 32.47 -0.74
N PRO A 32 39.06 33.24 0.15
CA PRO A 32 38.92 32.85 1.53
C PRO A 32 38.06 31.59 1.66
N ILE A 33 38.55 30.56 2.35
CA ILE A 33 37.84 29.30 2.63
C ILE A 33 37.79 29.05 4.14
N SER A 34 36.68 28.48 4.62
CA SER A 34 36.55 28.13 6.03
C SER A 34 37.26 26.81 6.32
N THR A 35 38.12 26.79 7.34
CA THR A 35 38.97 25.63 7.68
C THR A 35 38.58 24.91 8.95
N ARG A 36 37.90 25.59 9.88
CA ARG A 36 37.42 25.01 11.14
C ARG A 36 36.03 25.53 11.48
N SER A 37 35.19 24.60 11.96
CA SER A 37 33.88 24.92 12.52
C SER A 37 33.97 24.93 14.05
N PRO A 38 33.47 25.99 14.71
CA PRO A 38 33.54 26.10 16.16
C PRO A 38 32.60 25.10 16.86
N GLY A 39 32.97 24.71 18.08
CA GLY A 39 32.17 23.86 18.95
C GLY A 39 32.57 24.05 20.41
N MET A 40 31.63 23.78 21.32
CA MET A 40 31.83 23.91 22.76
C MET A 40 31.49 22.59 23.45
N ALA A 41 32.48 22.00 24.12
CA ALA A 41 32.30 20.81 24.96
C ALA A 41 32.22 21.17 26.45
N THR A 42 33.03 22.14 26.88
CA THR A 42 33.08 22.67 28.25
C THR A 42 33.23 24.19 28.22
N GLY A 43 32.88 24.87 29.32
CA GLY A 43 33.13 26.30 29.48
C GLY A 43 32.22 26.95 30.53
N LEU A 44 31.87 28.21 30.35
CA LEU A 44 31.03 28.98 31.27
C LEU A 44 29.86 29.61 30.53
N ALA A 45 28.66 29.57 31.10
CA ALA A 45 27.51 30.35 30.65
C ALA A 45 27.30 31.52 31.61
N ARG A 46 27.28 32.75 31.11
CA ARG A 46 27.06 33.96 31.90
C ARG A 46 25.77 34.64 31.48
N ARG A 47 24.91 34.96 32.45
CA ARG A 47 23.66 35.68 32.23
C ARG A 47 23.95 37.12 31.82
N VAL A 48 23.20 37.61 30.85
CA VAL A 48 23.11 39.03 30.50
C VAL A 48 21.64 39.42 30.53
N THR A 49 21.35 40.48 31.27
CA THR A 49 20.01 41.02 31.45
C THR A 49 19.96 42.46 30.94
N ILE A 50 18.98 42.77 30.09
CA ILE A 50 18.79 44.10 29.53
C ILE A 50 17.35 44.54 29.78
N ALA A 51 17.18 45.68 30.45
CA ALA A 51 15.88 46.28 30.71
C ALA A 51 15.67 47.56 29.88
N GLY A 52 14.48 47.73 29.30
CA GLY A 52 14.14 48.90 28.51
C GLY A 52 12.91 48.72 27.64
N ASP A 53 12.65 49.70 26.77
CA ASP A 53 11.81 49.46 25.60
C ASP A 53 12.59 48.67 24.53
N ALA A 54 11.90 48.23 23.48
CA ALA A 54 12.51 47.40 22.44
C ALA A 54 13.72 48.10 21.75
N ALA A 55 13.67 49.42 21.55
CA ALA A 55 14.73 50.20 20.93
C ALA A 55 15.99 50.30 21.82
N SER A 56 15.80 50.53 23.12
CA SER A 56 16.89 50.55 24.10
C SER A 56 17.54 49.18 24.21
N ILE A 57 16.72 48.12 24.28
CA ILE A 57 17.21 46.73 24.31
C ILE A 57 17.98 46.41 23.03
N ALA A 58 17.46 46.75 21.86
CA ALA A 58 18.13 46.55 20.57
C ALA A 58 19.52 47.19 20.54
N THR A 59 19.63 48.42 21.06
CA THR A 59 20.88 49.17 21.10
C THR A 59 21.91 48.52 22.01
N VAL A 60 21.52 48.08 23.21
CA VAL A 60 22.43 47.41 24.15
C VAL A 60 22.79 46.01 23.64
N PHE A 61 21.84 45.27 23.08
CA PHE A 61 22.08 43.95 22.48
C PHE A 61 23.08 44.03 21.31
N ALA A 62 22.94 45.03 20.42
CA ALA A 62 23.88 45.27 19.33
C ALA A 62 25.31 45.56 19.81
N LYS A 63 25.46 46.24 20.97
CA LYS A 63 26.78 46.43 21.60
C LYS A 63 27.36 45.11 22.09
N HIS A 64 26.56 44.25 22.71
CA HIS A 64 27.01 42.91 23.11
C HIS A 64 27.46 42.08 21.90
N LEU A 65 26.70 42.07 20.80
CA LEU A 65 27.10 41.37 19.56
C LEU A 65 28.46 41.83 19.02
N THR A 66 28.79 43.11 19.18
CA THR A 66 30.06 43.68 18.71
C THR A 66 31.21 43.40 19.66
N ALA A 67 30.93 43.22 20.95
CA ALA A 67 31.93 42.98 21.99
C ALA A 67 32.38 41.52 22.11
N LEU A 68 31.66 40.56 21.50
CA LEU A 68 32.00 39.14 21.57
C LEU A 68 33.40 38.85 21.00
N THR A 69 34.22 38.19 21.79
CA THR A 69 35.54 37.69 21.41
C THR A 69 35.43 36.37 20.65
N SER A 70 36.52 35.92 20.02
CA SER A 70 36.57 34.65 19.28
C SER A 70 36.37 33.41 20.14
N CYS A 71 36.36 33.54 21.47
CA CYS A 71 36.13 32.46 22.43
C CYS A 71 34.72 32.53 23.04
N GLU A 72 33.88 33.44 22.54
CA GLU A 72 32.53 33.68 23.02
C GLU A 72 31.47 33.43 21.93
N ALA A 73 30.32 32.93 22.34
CA ALA A 73 29.12 32.80 21.52
C ALA A 73 27.87 33.10 22.34
N LEU A 74 26.73 33.29 21.68
CA LEU A 74 25.46 33.53 22.37
C LEU A 74 24.64 32.24 22.49
N VAL A 75 23.89 32.14 23.59
CA VAL A 75 22.68 31.31 23.67
C VAL A 75 21.53 32.25 24.01
N LEU A 76 20.45 32.23 23.23
CA LEU A 76 19.40 33.26 23.31
C LEU A 76 18.45 33.11 24.51
N VAL A 77 18.70 32.12 25.35
CA VAL A 77 18.01 31.94 26.63
C VAL A 77 19.05 32.03 27.76
N PRO A 78 18.66 32.47 28.96
CA PRO A 78 19.59 32.55 30.08
C PRO A 78 19.92 31.14 30.63
N PRO A 79 20.93 31.01 31.50
CA PRO A 79 21.11 29.78 32.29
C PRO A 79 19.88 29.53 33.18
N PRO A 80 19.76 28.34 33.80
CA PRO A 80 18.69 28.01 34.74
C PRO A 80 18.42 29.11 35.78
N ALA A 81 17.16 29.21 36.22
CA ALA A 81 16.71 30.27 37.12
C ALA A 81 17.54 30.31 38.41
N GLY A 82 17.93 31.52 38.83
CA GLY A 82 18.75 31.74 40.03
C GLY A 82 20.26 31.80 39.78
N ASN A 83 20.74 31.36 38.61
CA ASN A 83 22.16 31.38 38.28
C ASN A 83 22.54 32.64 37.47
N GLU A 84 23.48 33.43 37.99
CA GLU A 84 24.16 34.50 37.24
C GLU A 84 25.25 33.96 36.30
N SER A 85 25.83 32.82 36.68
CA SER A 85 26.72 32.03 35.83
C SER A 85 26.59 30.54 36.13
N ALA A 86 26.91 29.68 35.16
CA ALA A 86 26.90 28.23 35.32
C ALA A 86 28.01 27.57 34.52
N GLN A 87 28.68 26.60 35.11
CA GLN A 87 29.71 25.81 34.43
C GLN A 87 29.04 24.88 33.40
N ILE A 88 29.61 24.82 32.20
CA ILE A 88 29.14 24.00 31.09
C ILE A 88 30.04 22.78 30.97
N VAL A 89 29.43 21.60 30.94
CA VAL A 89 30.08 20.31 30.68
C VAL A 89 29.29 19.49 29.67
N THR A 90 29.90 18.41 29.18
CA THR A 90 29.17 17.43 28.35
C THR A 90 28.20 16.62 29.21
N GLY A 91 27.15 16.05 28.60
CA GLY A 91 26.16 15.25 29.35
C GLY A 91 26.78 14.06 30.10
N ALA A 92 27.86 13.48 29.58
CA ALA A 92 28.58 12.38 30.21
C ALA A 92 29.34 12.77 31.49
N MET A 93 29.58 14.07 31.70
CA MET A 93 30.32 14.58 32.86
C MET A 93 29.41 15.05 34.00
N LEU A 94 28.09 15.11 33.79
CA LEU A 94 27.14 15.62 34.79
C LEU A 94 27.17 14.83 36.11
N ASP A 95 27.38 13.51 36.04
CA ASP A 95 27.43 12.66 37.25
C ASP A 95 28.68 12.95 38.11
N ALA A 96 29.76 13.42 37.48
CA ALA A 96 31.01 13.78 38.15
C ALA A 96 31.04 15.25 38.61
N GLU A 97 30.20 16.11 38.02
CA GLU A 97 30.16 17.56 38.23
C GLU A 97 28.70 18.02 38.47
N PRO A 98 28.11 17.71 39.64
CA PRO A 98 26.67 17.86 39.89
C PRO A 98 26.16 19.32 39.88
N ASP A 99 27.06 20.30 40.11
CA ASP A 99 26.74 21.72 40.06
C ASP A 99 26.89 22.33 38.65
N ALA A 100 27.40 21.54 37.69
CA ALA A 100 27.51 21.95 36.29
C ALA A 100 26.24 21.63 35.50
N ILE A 101 26.07 22.31 34.37
CA ILE A 101 24.94 22.09 33.46
C ILE A 101 25.44 21.65 32.09
N ALA A 102 24.61 20.90 31.37
CA ALA A 102 24.88 20.55 29.98
C ALA A 102 24.14 21.49 29.04
N ARG A 103 24.73 21.76 27.86
CA ARG A 103 24.08 22.50 26.77
C ARG A 103 23.00 21.63 26.10
N SER A 104 21.88 21.47 26.79
CA SER A 104 20.74 20.65 26.40
C SER A 104 19.42 21.33 26.76
N LYS A 105 18.32 20.84 26.18
CA LYS A 105 16.96 21.31 26.43
C LYS A 105 16.47 21.09 27.87
N ALA A 106 17.17 20.27 28.66
CA ALA A 106 16.87 20.09 30.08
C ALA A 106 17.26 21.32 30.92
N PHE A 107 18.31 22.05 30.52
CA PHE A 107 18.84 23.19 31.26
C PHE A 107 18.56 24.53 30.58
N PHE A 108 18.48 24.55 29.24
CA PHE A 108 18.18 25.75 28.46
C PHE A 108 16.75 25.64 27.93
N VAL A 109 15.86 26.46 28.46
CA VAL A 109 14.43 26.48 28.13
C VAL A 109 14.02 27.90 27.80
N HIS A 110 13.15 28.08 26.79
CA HIS A 110 12.59 29.38 26.48
C HIS A 110 11.83 29.95 27.69
N PRO A 111 12.17 31.15 28.18
CA PRO A 111 11.54 31.70 29.37
C PRO A 111 10.10 32.13 29.08
N ARG A 112 9.23 32.05 30.10
CA ARG A 112 7.93 32.73 30.06
C ARG A 112 8.15 34.24 30.20
N GLY A 113 7.46 35.03 29.38
CA GLY A 113 7.66 36.48 29.34
C GLY A 113 8.76 36.92 28.37
N PRO A 114 9.26 38.17 28.46
CA PRO A 114 10.00 38.77 27.37
C PRO A 114 11.33 38.04 27.08
N ALA A 115 11.61 37.80 25.80
CA ALA A 115 12.74 36.97 25.37
C ALA A 115 13.36 37.44 24.05
N VAL A 116 14.53 36.90 23.72
CA VAL A 116 15.20 37.14 22.44
C VAL A 116 14.80 36.03 21.44
N LEU A 117 14.19 36.42 20.33
CA LEU A 117 13.94 35.55 19.18
C LEU A 117 15.08 35.75 18.17
N GLY A 118 15.75 34.67 17.79
CA GLY A 118 16.73 34.69 16.70
C GLY A 118 16.20 33.99 15.46
N LEU A 119 16.38 34.61 14.30
CA LEU A 119 16.09 34.06 12.98
C LEU A 119 17.38 33.98 12.17
N ASP A 120 17.75 32.78 11.74
CA ASP A 120 18.94 32.51 10.94
C ASP A 120 18.56 32.35 9.45
N PHE A 121 19.20 33.14 8.60
CA PHE A 121 18.96 33.18 7.15
C PHE A 121 20.25 32.81 6.40
N ASP A 122 20.37 31.54 6.03
CA ASP A 122 21.47 31.00 5.21
C ASP A 122 21.25 31.31 3.71
N VAL A 123 21.42 32.57 3.32
CA VAL A 123 21.18 33.05 1.94
C VAL A 123 21.95 32.26 0.87
N LYS A 124 23.13 31.74 1.22
CA LYS A 124 23.96 30.89 0.35
C LYS A 124 23.27 29.59 -0.09
N ASP A 125 22.37 29.06 0.75
CA ASP A 125 21.69 27.78 0.54
C ASP A 125 20.36 27.97 -0.22
N TRP A 126 19.91 29.22 -0.40
CA TRP A 126 18.67 29.51 -1.12
C TRP A 126 18.84 29.28 -2.62
N PRO A 127 17.91 28.58 -3.29
CA PRO A 127 17.89 28.49 -4.75
C PRO A 127 17.85 29.85 -5.45
N ALA A 128 18.29 29.89 -6.71
CA ALA A 128 18.38 31.14 -7.48
C ALA A 128 17.02 31.82 -7.65
N ASP A 129 15.95 31.06 -7.86
CA ASP A 129 14.57 31.55 -7.95
C ASP A 129 14.07 32.12 -6.62
N ILE A 130 14.38 31.46 -5.49
CA ILE A 130 14.06 31.99 -4.15
C ILE A 130 14.75 33.32 -3.92
N ARG A 131 16.05 33.43 -4.24
CA ARG A 131 16.80 34.69 -4.14
C ARG A 131 16.19 35.78 -5.02
N ALA A 132 15.85 35.46 -6.28
CA ALA A 132 15.25 36.41 -7.20
C ALA A 132 13.88 36.93 -6.68
N ARG A 133 13.06 36.05 -6.12
CA ARG A 133 11.77 36.42 -5.53
C ARG A 133 11.91 37.29 -4.28
N VAL A 134 12.90 36.99 -3.42
CA VAL A 134 13.20 37.84 -2.25
C VAL A 134 13.69 39.22 -2.72
N ALA A 135 14.57 39.29 -3.71
CA ALA A 135 15.07 40.55 -4.25
C ALA A 135 13.98 41.39 -4.96
N ALA A 136 12.99 40.73 -5.58
CA ALA A 136 11.87 41.40 -6.24
C ALA A 136 10.79 41.92 -5.27
N ALA A 137 10.79 41.47 -4.02
CA ALA A 137 9.82 41.92 -3.02
C ALA A 137 10.12 43.36 -2.57
N PRO A 138 9.11 44.24 -2.44
CA PRO A 138 9.30 45.57 -1.87
C PRO A 138 9.87 45.50 -0.44
N GLY A 139 11.04 46.07 -0.19
CA GLY A 139 11.73 45.93 1.10
C GLY A 139 12.46 44.60 1.29
N GLU A 140 12.69 43.88 0.19
CA GLU A 140 13.45 42.62 0.10
C GLU A 140 12.99 41.59 1.14
N LEU A 141 13.92 41.04 1.93
CA LEU A 141 13.63 40.05 2.97
C LEU A 141 12.65 40.58 4.03
N THR A 142 12.75 41.86 4.41
CA THR A 142 11.80 42.47 5.38
C THR A 142 10.40 42.53 4.79
N GLY A 143 10.29 42.83 3.49
CA GLY A 143 9.03 42.80 2.75
C GLY A 143 8.37 41.43 2.73
N VAL A 144 9.15 40.40 2.42
CA VAL A 144 8.69 39.00 2.42
C VAL A 144 8.18 38.59 3.81
N LEU A 145 8.98 38.86 4.85
CA LEU A 145 8.60 38.54 6.23
C LEU A 145 7.32 39.28 6.64
N THR A 146 7.20 40.57 6.31
CA THR A 146 6.00 41.38 6.59
C THR A 146 4.77 40.86 5.86
N GLY A 147 4.92 40.38 4.62
CA GLY A 147 3.84 39.75 3.85
C GLY A 147 3.31 38.46 4.47
N VAL A 148 4.16 37.72 5.19
CA VAL A 148 3.77 36.50 5.92
C VAL A 148 3.23 36.82 7.30
N PHE A 149 3.85 37.77 8.01
CA PHE A 149 3.44 38.20 9.33
C PHE A 149 3.67 39.71 9.48
N ALA A 150 2.57 40.46 9.44
CA ALA A 150 2.60 41.92 9.38
C ALA A 150 3.40 42.59 10.51
N GLU A 151 3.49 41.97 11.69
CA GLU A 151 4.24 42.53 12.82
C GLU A 151 5.75 42.63 12.59
N PHE A 152 6.32 41.85 11.66
CA PHE A 152 7.71 42.04 11.27
C PHE A 152 7.96 43.43 10.65
N GLY A 153 6.93 44.06 10.09
CA GLY A 153 7.01 45.43 9.55
C GLY A 153 7.12 46.51 10.62
N THR A 154 6.75 46.21 11.87
CA THR A 154 6.71 47.19 12.98
C THR A 154 7.58 46.80 14.17
N ALA A 155 8.06 45.56 14.25
CA ALA A 155 8.93 45.10 15.34
C ALA A 155 10.36 45.65 15.21
N CYS A 156 10.94 46.06 16.34
CA CYS A 156 12.35 46.45 16.40
C CYS A 156 13.24 45.21 16.22
N THR A 157 14.17 45.27 15.27
CA THR A 157 15.01 44.12 14.88
C THR A 157 16.47 44.51 14.84
N VAL A 158 17.34 43.71 15.43
CA VAL A 158 18.80 43.81 15.26
C VAL A 158 19.23 42.82 14.17
N LEU A 159 19.69 43.33 13.03
CA LEU A 159 20.30 42.55 11.97
C LEU A 159 21.80 42.47 12.18
N ARG A 160 22.38 41.28 12.07
CA ARG A 160 23.82 41.06 12.11
C ARG A 160 24.27 40.22 10.91
N PRO A 161 25.17 40.74 10.04
CA PRO A 161 25.75 39.93 8.98
C PRO A 161 26.58 38.77 9.52
N SER A 162 26.50 37.61 8.85
CA SER A 162 27.22 36.40 9.28
C SER A 162 28.73 36.63 9.36
N SER A 163 29.44 35.79 10.12
CA SER A 163 30.89 35.84 10.27
C SER A 163 31.67 35.65 8.96
N SER A 164 31.06 35.07 7.92
CA SER A 164 31.66 35.01 6.59
C SER A 164 31.56 36.32 5.81
N THR A 165 30.65 37.24 6.15
CA THR A 165 30.42 38.47 5.39
C THR A 165 31.61 39.41 5.48
N GLY A 166 32.11 39.86 4.33
CA GLY A 166 33.15 40.88 4.25
C GLY A 166 34.57 40.40 4.51
N VAL A 167 34.83 39.09 4.56
CA VAL A 167 36.20 38.56 4.54
C VAL A 167 36.76 38.68 3.12
N VAL A 168 37.88 39.38 2.99
CA VAL A 168 38.52 39.72 1.71
C VAL A 168 39.99 39.32 1.76
N ASN A 169 40.47 38.72 0.67
CA ASN A 169 41.89 38.60 0.39
C ASN A 169 42.41 39.96 -0.12
N THR A 170 43.20 40.65 0.69
CA THR A 170 43.73 42.00 0.41
C THR A 170 44.69 42.04 -0.76
N MET A 171 45.26 40.91 -1.17
CA MET A 171 46.18 40.82 -2.31
C MET A 171 45.44 40.62 -3.64
N THR A 172 44.34 39.87 -3.65
CA THR A 172 43.62 39.49 -4.89
C THR A 172 42.27 40.17 -5.04
N GLY A 173 41.76 40.79 -3.98
CA GLY A 173 40.39 41.31 -3.91
C GLY A 173 39.31 40.23 -3.81
N ALA A 174 39.70 38.94 -3.77
CA ALA A 174 38.74 37.84 -3.70
C ALA A 174 38.02 37.80 -2.36
N THR A 175 36.70 37.56 -2.37
CA THR A 175 35.87 37.55 -1.16
C THR A 175 35.20 36.20 -0.93
N THR A 176 34.58 36.01 0.23
CA THR A 176 33.72 34.85 0.55
C THR A 176 32.43 34.77 -0.27
N GLY A 177 32.15 35.76 -1.14
CA GLY A 177 31.01 35.78 -2.07
C GLY A 177 29.86 36.69 -1.67
N ALA A 178 28.97 36.99 -2.64
CA ALA A 178 27.87 37.97 -2.49
C ALA A 178 26.64 37.46 -1.70
N ASN A 179 26.55 36.16 -1.43
CA ASN A 179 25.37 35.52 -0.82
C ASN A 179 25.59 35.15 0.66
N SER A 180 26.24 36.04 1.42
CA SER A 180 26.51 35.77 2.83
C SER A 180 25.22 35.81 3.66
N GLY A 181 25.06 34.85 4.58
CA GLY A 181 23.89 34.79 5.47
C GLY A 181 23.77 35.97 6.44
N GLN A 182 22.64 36.06 7.12
CA GLN A 182 22.37 37.09 8.12
C GLN A 182 21.58 36.49 9.29
N HIS A 183 21.85 36.97 10.51
CA HIS A 183 21.00 36.70 11.66
C HIS A 183 20.15 37.92 11.96
N ARG A 184 18.90 37.71 12.35
CA ARG A 184 18.01 38.78 12.83
C ARG A 184 17.50 38.44 14.21
N TYR A 185 17.64 39.38 15.13
CA TYR A 185 17.18 39.25 16.50
C TYR A 185 16.01 40.20 16.75
N GLN A 186 14.89 39.65 17.21
CA GLN A 186 13.72 40.41 17.66
C GLN A 186 13.49 40.16 19.16
N PHE A 187 12.78 41.08 19.79
CA PHE A 187 12.40 40.98 21.20
C PHE A 187 10.92 40.65 21.29
N VAL A 188 10.60 39.49 21.86
CA VAL A 188 9.23 38.98 21.93
C VAL A 188 8.61 39.28 23.28
N ALA A 189 7.29 39.40 23.33
CA ALA A 189 6.56 39.60 24.59
C ALA A 189 6.52 38.33 25.47
N ASP A 190 6.56 37.14 24.85
CA ASP A 190 6.52 35.85 25.56
C ASP A 190 7.38 34.80 24.85
N GLY A 191 8.48 34.39 25.47
CA GLY A 191 9.42 33.41 24.94
C GLY A 191 8.85 31.99 24.86
N ALA A 192 7.85 31.66 25.69
CA ALA A 192 7.27 30.31 25.74
C ALA A 192 6.65 29.87 24.40
N ASP A 193 6.25 30.82 23.55
CA ASP A 193 5.66 30.56 22.24
C ASP A 193 6.70 30.49 21.10
N ILE A 194 7.99 30.82 21.31
CA ILE A 194 9.03 30.84 20.26
C ILE A 194 9.09 29.51 19.50
N ALA A 195 9.05 28.37 20.21
CA ALA A 195 9.17 27.06 19.59
C ALA A 195 7.98 26.75 18.66
N SER A 196 6.76 27.07 19.08
CA SER A 196 5.55 26.89 18.27
C SER A 196 5.44 27.92 17.16
N PHE A 197 5.87 29.16 17.41
CA PHE A 197 5.96 30.23 16.42
C PHE A 197 6.89 29.85 15.26
N ALA A 198 8.04 29.24 15.54
CA ALA A 198 8.97 28.78 14.51
C ALA A 198 8.31 27.75 13.56
N ASP A 199 7.50 26.83 14.09
CA ASP A 199 6.74 25.86 13.29
C ASP A 199 5.65 26.56 12.44
N ARG A 200 4.90 27.51 13.03
CA ARG A 200 3.89 28.29 12.30
C ARG A 200 4.50 29.15 11.19
N LEU A 201 5.60 29.85 11.50
CA LEU A 201 6.32 30.70 10.55
C LEU A 201 6.89 29.90 9.38
N PHE A 202 7.49 28.74 9.66
CA PHE A 202 7.96 27.82 8.62
C PHE A 202 6.83 27.42 7.67
N ALA A 203 5.69 26.98 8.20
CA ALA A 203 4.57 26.55 7.38
C ALA A 203 3.99 27.72 6.55
N LYS A 204 3.83 28.90 7.15
CA LYS A 204 3.34 30.08 6.44
C LYS A 204 4.31 30.56 5.35
N LEU A 205 5.62 30.43 5.54
CA LEU A 205 6.61 30.72 4.48
C LEU A 205 6.51 29.72 3.31
N VAL A 206 6.27 28.43 3.58
CA VAL A 206 6.00 27.43 2.53
C VAL A 206 4.70 27.76 1.77
N LEU A 207 3.65 28.16 2.47
CA LEU A 207 2.38 28.63 1.88
C LEU A 207 2.53 29.94 1.11
N ALA A 208 3.48 30.79 1.47
CA ALA A 208 3.86 31.97 0.67
C ALA A 208 4.77 31.62 -0.52
N GLY A 209 5.10 30.33 -0.70
CA GLY A 209 5.89 29.80 -1.81
C GLY A 209 7.40 29.95 -1.61
N PHE A 210 7.87 30.21 -0.40
CA PHE A 210 9.30 30.26 -0.07
C PHE A 210 9.82 28.95 0.53
N GLY A 211 9.13 27.84 0.26
CA GLY A 211 9.62 26.49 0.53
C GLY A 211 10.44 25.98 -0.65
N PHE A 212 11.54 25.28 -0.38
CA PHE A 212 12.39 24.71 -1.43
C PHE A 212 13.03 23.38 -0.98
N PRO A 213 13.40 22.50 -1.92
CA PRO A 213 14.01 21.22 -1.57
C PRO A 213 15.48 21.39 -1.23
N PHE A 214 15.94 20.62 -0.25
CA PHE A 214 17.34 20.38 0.03
C PHE A 214 17.60 18.88 -0.05
N ILE A 215 18.47 18.49 -0.98
CA ILE A 215 18.87 17.10 -1.20
C ILE A 215 20.24 16.91 -0.53
N SER A 216 20.31 16.00 0.43
CA SER A 216 21.56 15.59 1.10
C SER A 216 22.49 14.82 0.15
N LYS A 217 23.72 14.51 0.58
CA LYS A 217 24.66 13.75 -0.27
C LYS A 217 24.18 12.32 -0.54
N SER A 218 23.39 11.75 0.36
CA SER A 218 22.78 10.43 0.23
C SER A 218 21.49 10.42 -0.60
N GLY A 219 21.03 11.58 -1.07
CA GLY A 219 19.79 11.73 -1.83
C GLY A 219 18.53 11.90 -0.98
N ALA A 220 18.65 11.93 0.36
CA ALA A 220 17.50 12.22 1.22
C ALA A 220 17.02 13.67 1.03
N VAL A 221 15.70 13.85 0.87
CA VAL A 221 15.06 15.13 0.60
C VAL A 221 14.43 15.72 1.86
N SER A 222 14.82 16.94 2.21
CA SER A 222 14.20 17.77 3.25
C SER A 222 13.64 19.05 2.63
N VAL A 223 12.51 19.54 3.12
CA VAL A 223 11.98 20.85 2.71
C VAL A 223 12.52 21.92 3.65
N ARG A 224 13.16 22.95 3.09
CA ARG A 224 13.67 24.12 3.80
C ARG A 224 12.91 25.38 3.41
N THR A 225 13.15 26.47 4.13
CA THR A 225 12.62 27.79 3.80
C THR A 225 13.67 28.86 4.07
N LEU A 226 13.29 30.14 4.04
CA LEU A 226 14.20 31.27 4.25
C LEU A 226 14.89 31.23 5.62
N ILE A 227 14.23 30.65 6.63
CA ILE A 227 14.77 30.50 7.98
C ILE A 227 15.25 29.07 8.26
N ASP A 228 16.34 28.93 9.02
CA ASP A 228 16.61 27.69 9.75
C ASP A 228 15.66 27.60 10.95
N LYS A 229 14.62 26.78 10.77
CA LYS A 229 13.61 26.50 11.79
C LYS A 229 14.22 25.91 13.06
N ILE A 230 15.22 25.04 12.93
CA ILE A 230 15.82 24.32 14.05
C ILE A 230 16.73 25.28 14.85
N ALA A 231 17.46 26.15 14.17
CA ALA A 231 18.22 27.23 14.82
C ALA A 231 17.30 28.14 15.65
N THR A 232 16.15 28.52 15.09
CA THR A 232 15.14 29.36 15.76
C THR A 232 14.50 28.65 16.97
N LYS A 233 14.16 27.36 16.82
CA LYS A 233 13.42 26.59 17.83
C LYS A 233 14.29 26.14 19.00
N GLY A 234 15.57 25.84 18.77
CA GLY A 234 16.48 25.23 19.75
C GLY A 234 17.01 26.23 20.80
N PRO A 235 16.52 26.19 22.06
CA PRO A 235 16.95 27.12 23.11
C PRO A 235 18.42 26.95 23.53
N GLU A 236 19.00 25.76 23.33
CA GLU A 236 20.38 25.40 23.73
C GLU A 236 21.44 25.69 22.65
N ARG A 237 21.04 26.25 21.51
CA ARG A 237 21.92 26.40 20.34
C ARG A 237 22.82 27.64 20.45
N LEU A 238 24.06 27.47 20.00
CA LEU A 238 25.05 28.54 19.92
C LEU A 238 24.81 29.40 18.68
N TRP A 239 24.78 30.71 18.89
CA TRP A 239 24.77 31.74 17.86
C TRP A 239 26.16 32.36 17.78
N TYR A 240 26.87 32.03 16.71
CA TYR A 240 28.28 32.40 16.51
C TYR A 240 28.40 33.80 15.91
N GLU A 241 28.57 34.80 16.77
CA GLU A 241 28.52 36.20 16.36
C GLU A 241 29.84 36.96 16.41
N ALA A 242 30.83 36.40 17.08
CA ALA A 242 32.20 36.88 17.08
C ALA A 242 32.77 36.98 15.65
N SER A 243 33.72 37.88 15.46
CA SER A 243 34.49 37.95 14.20
C SER A 243 35.26 36.65 13.97
N ALA A 244 35.33 36.23 12.72
CA ALA A 244 36.07 35.04 12.34
C ALA A 244 37.56 35.23 12.61
N LEU A 245 38.23 34.13 12.97
CA LEU A 245 39.68 34.07 13.02
C LEU A 245 40.24 33.99 11.60
N LEU A 246 41.20 34.86 11.29
CA LEU A 246 41.85 34.91 9.99
C LEU A 246 43.26 34.30 10.14
N ASP A 247 43.41 33.08 9.63
CA ASP A 247 44.61 32.24 9.78
C ASP A 247 45.64 32.49 8.66
N ASP A 248 45.46 33.59 7.91
CA ASP A 248 46.34 33.99 6.80
C ASP A 248 46.44 35.53 6.78
N VAL A 249 47.66 36.04 6.72
CA VAL A 249 47.97 37.48 6.75
C VAL A 249 47.38 38.26 5.57
N ARG A 250 47.01 37.56 4.49
CA ARG A 250 46.36 38.16 3.31
C ARG A 250 44.87 38.41 3.53
N LEU A 251 44.28 37.93 4.62
CA LEU A 251 42.86 38.09 4.88
C LEU A 251 42.60 39.28 5.81
N ALA A 252 41.58 40.05 5.49
CA ALA A 252 41.05 41.10 6.37
C ALA A 252 39.52 41.18 6.25
N TYR A 253 38.88 41.77 7.24
CA TYR A 253 37.49 42.21 7.10
C TYR A 253 37.43 43.55 6.38
N ALA A 254 36.50 43.69 5.44
CA ALA A 254 36.11 44.97 4.91
C ALA A 254 35.55 45.85 6.06
N PRO A 255 35.95 47.14 6.15
CA PRO A 255 35.49 48.03 7.22
C PRO A 255 33.96 48.07 7.32
N GLY A 256 33.43 47.96 8.54
CA GLY A 256 31.99 48.02 8.81
C GLY A 256 31.16 46.84 8.27
N ALA A 257 31.77 45.84 7.61
CA ALA A 257 31.03 44.78 6.91
C ALA A 257 30.14 43.92 7.81
N ARG A 258 30.42 43.91 9.12
CA ARG A 258 29.67 43.17 10.13
C ARG A 258 28.98 44.06 11.16
N GLU A 259 28.96 45.38 10.99
CA GLU A 259 28.28 46.26 11.94
C GLU A 259 26.80 45.89 12.06
N PRO A 260 26.27 45.74 13.29
CA PRO A 260 24.86 45.41 13.49
C PRO A 260 24.01 46.61 13.05
N ARG A 261 22.86 46.33 12.43
CA ARG A 261 21.92 47.36 11.96
C ARG A 261 20.59 47.18 12.66
N ILE A 262 20.02 48.27 13.17
CA ILE A 262 18.68 48.26 13.76
C ILE A 262 17.66 48.60 12.69
N ILE A 263 16.78 47.65 12.38
CA ILE A 263 15.62 47.82 11.51
C ILE A 263 14.44 48.20 12.40
N ASN A 264 13.63 49.17 11.96
CA ASN A 264 12.51 49.75 12.72
C ASN A 264 12.96 50.22 14.12
N PRO A 265 13.82 51.24 14.23
CA PRO A 265 14.35 51.71 15.52
C PRO A 265 13.27 52.26 16.46
N ASN A 266 12.11 52.67 15.92
CA ASN A 266 10.94 53.09 16.70
C ASN A 266 9.91 51.95 16.88
N GLY A 267 10.28 50.73 16.51
CA GLY A 267 9.44 49.55 16.59
C GLY A 267 9.28 48.99 18.00
N GLY A 268 8.25 48.17 18.21
CA GLY A 268 7.93 47.57 19.50
C GLY A 268 8.44 46.14 19.67
N PHE A 269 8.02 45.51 20.76
CA PHE A 269 8.11 44.06 20.95
C PHE A 269 7.21 43.33 19.95
N LEU A 270 7.66 42.15 19.50
CA LEU A 270 6.90 41.25 18.65
C LEU A 270 5.98 40.36 19.51
N ASP A 271 4.71 40.19 19.13
CA ASP A 271 3.82 39.23 19.78
C ASP A 271 3.60 38.02 18.87
N THR A 272 4.44 36.99 19.05
CA THR A 272 4.48 35.78 18.22
C THR A 272 3.16 35.00 18.21
N ARG A 273 2.30 35.19 19.22
CA ARG A 273 1.00 34.53 19.33
C ARG A 273 -0.01 35.06 18.32
N ARG A 274 0.23 36.26 17.78
CA ARG A 274 -0.63 36.86 16.75
C ARG A 274 -0.42 36.26 15.37
N LEU A 275 0.66 35.50 15.16
CA LEU A 275 0.74 34.61 13.99
C LEU A 275 -0.17 33.41 14.23
N ALA A 276 -1.36 33.46 13.62
CA ALA A 276 -2.39 32.43 13.76
C ALA A 276 -1.87 31.03 13.39
N ALA A 277 -2.41 30.01 14.07
CA ALA A 277 -2.28 28.62 13.64
C ALA A 277 -2.83 28.43 12.22
N LEU A 278 -2.42 27.36 11.55
CA LEU A 278 -2.95 26.99 10.26
C LEU A 278 -4.42 26.60 10.41
N SER A 279 -5.27 27.09 9.51
CA SER A 279 -6.62 26.51 9.36
C SER A 279 -6.55 25.11 8.73
N PRO A 280 -7.57 24.25 8.86
CA PRO A 280 -7.57 22.92 8.23
C PRO A 280 -7.30 22.95 6.72
N ASN A 281 -7.77 23.98 6.02
CA ASN A 281 -7.50 24.18 4.59
C ASN A 281 -6.03 24.55 4.33
N GLU A 282 -5.44 25.39 5.19
CA GLU A 282 -4.03 25.73 5.10
C GLU A 282 -3.11 24.56 5.48
N GLU A 283 -3.52 23.70 6.41
CA GLU A 283 -2.81 22.45 6.73
C GLU A 283 -2.79 21.52 5.51
N ALA A 284 -3.95 21.32 4.87
CA ALA A 284 -4.04 20.51 3.65
C ALA A 284 -3.20 21.09 2.50
N GLU A 285 -3.25 22.42 2.30
CA GLU A 285 -2.44 23.12 1.30
C GLU A 285 -0.94 23.02 1.61
N PHE A 286 -0.55 23.14 2.88
CA PHE A 286 0.84 23.02 3.31
C PHE A 286 1.39 21.63 3.01
N VAL A 287 0.64 20.58 3.36
CA VAL A 287 1.00 19.19 3.04
C VAL A 287 1.12 19.01 1.53
N ARG A 288 0.16 19.55 0.74
CA ARG A 288 0.21 19.45 -0.72
C ARG A 288 1.47 20.10 -1.29
N ARG A 289 1.83 21.31 -0.85
CA ARG A 289 3.03 22.02 -1.33
C ARG A 289 4.32 21.33 -0.93
N VAL A 290 4.40 20.76 0.27
CA VAL A 290 5.56 19.95 0.70
C VAL A 290 5.73 18.75 -0.24
N GLU A 291 4.64 18.05 -0.58
CA GLU A 291 4.67 16.93 -1.52
C GLU A 291 5.02 17.36 -2.95
N GLU A 292 4.51 18.50 -3.42
CA GLU A 292 4.87 19.07 -4.72
C GLU A 292 6.38 19.38 -4.80
N ILE A 293 6.96 20.00 -3.77
CA ILE A 293 8.40 20.27 -3.68
C ILE A 293 9.21 18.96 -3.72
N ARG A 294 8.78 17.93 -2.98
CA ARG A 294 9.44 16.61 -2.98
C ARG A 294 9.36 15.94 -4.35
N ARG A 295 8.19 15.97 -5.00
CA ARG A 295 8.00 15.38 -6.34
C ARG A 295 8.85 16.09 -7.39
N ALA A 296 8.92 17.42 -7.34
CA ALA A 296 9.66 18.21 -8.32
C ALA A 296 11.17 17.88 -8.36
N CYS A 297 11.74 17.45 -7.24
CA CYS A 297 13.17 17.09 -7.13
C CYS A 297 13.42 15.57 -7.06
N ALA A 298 12.40 14.74 -7.24
CA ALA A 298 12.52 13.29 -7.03
C ALA A 298 13.53 12.63 -7.99
N ALA A 299 13.59 13.08 -9.25
CA ALA A 299 14.53 12.55 -10.24
C ALA A 299 15.99 12.89 -9.87
N ASP A 300 16.25 14.14 -9.48
CA ASP A 300 17.58 14.59 -9.05
C ASP A 300 18.00 13.88 -7.76
N ALA A 301 17.07 13.72 -6.82
CA ALA A 301 17.30 13.00 -5.57
C ALA A 301 17.65 11.52 -5.82
N ALA A 302 16.93 10.85 -6.73
CA ALA A 302 17.21 9.48 -7.11
C ALA A 302 18.58 9.34 -7.80
N ALA A 303 18.95 10.29 -8.67
CA ALA A 303 20.26 10.29 -9.33
C ALA A 303 21.41 10.48 -8.32
N ILE A 304 21.24 11.39 -7.35
CA ILE A 304 22.20 11.61 -6.27
C ILE A 304 22.31 10.36 -5.38
N ALA A 305 21.16 9.76 -5.01
CA ALA A 305 21.11 8.53 -4.22
C ALA A 305 21.81 7.36 -4.93
N ALA A 306 21.57 7.17 -6.23
CA ALA A 306 22.21 6.11 -7.01
C ALA A 306 23.74 6.28 -7.10
N LYS A 307 24.21 7.52 -7.26
CA LYS A 307 25.63 7.85 -7.27
C LYS A 307 26.27 7.61 -5.90
N TYR A 308 25.62 8.04 -4.83
CA TYR A 308 26.06 7.80 -3.45
C TYR A 308 26.13 6.30 -3.16
N ARG A 309 25.07 5.56 -3.47
CA ARG A 309 25.00 4.09 -3.30
C ARG A 309 26.13 3.39 -4.03
N SER A 310 26.34 3.71 -5.30
CA SER A 310 27.45 3.13 -6.10
C SER A 310 28.81 3.43 -5.47
N ALA A 311 29.02 4.65 -4.99
CA ALA A 311 30.27 5.03 -4.34
C ALA A 311 30.49 4.27 -3.03
N GLU A 312 29.45 4.10 -2.19
CA GLU A 312 29.59 3.35 -0.94
C GLU A 312 29.76 1.85 -1.15
N ILE A 313 29.05 1.24 -2.10
CA ILE A 313 29.26 -0.17 -2.46
C ILE A 313 30.73 -0.38 -2.84
N ASN A 314 31.28 0.49 -3.70
CA ASN A 314 32.68 0.43 -4.10
C ASN A 314 33.64 0.58 -2.92
N ARG A 315 33.30 1.39 -1.90
CA ARG A 315 34.12 1.49 -0.67
C ARG A 315 34.11 0.19 0.13
N TYR A 316 32.96 -0.46 0.29
CA TYR A 316 32.86 -1.74 0.98
C TYR A 316 33.56 -2.87 0.20
N VAL A 317 33.42 -2.91 -1.12
CA VAL A 317 34.13 -3.86 -1.99
C VAL A 317 35.65 -3.65 -1.92
N ALA A 318 36.12 -2.40 -1.96
CA ALA A 318 37.54 -2.09 -1.79
C ALA A 318 38.07 -2.46 -0.39
N ALA A 319 37.19 -2.51 0.62
CA ALA A 319 37.50 -2.95 1.97
C ALA A 319 37.44 -4.47 2.18
N GLY A 320 37.17 -5.25 1.12
CA GLY A 320 37.21 -6.71 1.10
C GLY A 320 35.85 -7.43 1.12
N GLU A 321 34.73 -6.71 1.12
CA GLU A 321 33.39 -7.31 1.08
C GLU A 321 32.99 -7.77 -0.33
N SER A 322 32.14 -8.80 -0.43
CA SER A 322 31.57 -9.18 -1.73
C SER A 322 30.57 -8.12 -2.22
N PRO A 323 30.35 -7.97 -3.55
CA PRO A 323 29.38 -7.01 -4.09
C PRO A 323 27.97 -7.16 -3.51
N ASP A 324 27.50 -8.40 -3.32
CA ASP A 324 26.18 -8.70 -2.77
C ASP A 324 26.05 -8.28 -1.30
N VAL A 325 27.11 -8.48 -0.51
CA VAL A 325 27.15 -8.07 0.90
C VAL A 325 27.22 -6.55 1.00
N ALA A 326 28.06 -5.90 0.20
CA ALA A 326 28.17 -4.44 0.15
C ALA A 326 26.84 -3.78 -0.23
N GLU A 327 26.14 -4.30 -1.24
CA GLU A 327 24.82 -3.82 -1.65
C GLU A 327 23.79 -3.93 -0.53
N ARG A 328 23.77 -5.07 0.17
CA ARG A 328 22.84 -5.31 1.29
C ARG A 328 23.08 -4.36 2.46
N ILE A 329 24.35 -4.12 2.83
CA ILE A 329 24.75 -3.20 3.90
C ILE A 329 24.29 -1.78 3.56
N VAL A 330 24.62 -1.29 2.36
CA VAL A 330 24.31 0.08 1.94
C VAL A 330 22.81 0.29 1.81
N SER A 331 22.08 -0.67 1.22
CA SER A 331 20.62 -0.57 1.07
C SER A 331 19.90 -0.53 2.42
N ALA A 332 20.31 -1.36 3.38
CA ALA A 332 19.73 -1.34 4.73
C ALA A 332 19.90 0.04 5.40
N ALA A 333 21.10 0.60 5.31
CA ALA A 333 21.44 1.85 5.97
C ALA A 333 20.72 3.05 5.34
N VAL A 334 20.66 3.12 4.01
CA VAL A 334 20.11 4.27 3.27
C VAL A 334 18.58 4.19 3.16
N GLU A 335 18.02 3.02 2.88
CA GLU A 335 16.58 2.89 2.58
C GLU A 335 15.74 2.59 3.81
N ARG A 336 16.27 1.80 4.75
CA ARG A 336 15.54 1.35 5.94
C ARG A 336 15.98 2.04 7.24
N SER A 337 17.02 2.88 7.18
CA SER A 337 17.68 3.43 8.38
C SER A 337 18.12 2.32 9.35
N GLU A 338 18.58 1.19 8.81
CA GLU A 338 19.04 0.03 9.57
C GLU A 338 20.52 -0.19 9.32
N LEU A 339 21.33 -0.13 10.39
CA LEU A 339 22.75 -0.44 10.33
C LEU A 339 22.93 -1.90 10.71
N MET A 340 23.31 -2.72 9.73
CA MET A 340 23.51 -4.16 9.92
C MET A 340 24.81 -4.44 10.66
N GLY A 341 24.94 -5.63 11.26
CA GLY A 341 26.11 -6.05 12.05
C GLY A 341 27.47 -5.71 11.44
N SER A 342 27.66 -5.87 10.14
CA SER A 342 28.90 -5.58 9.40
C SER A 342 29.15 -4.09 9.11
N PHE A 343 28.15 -3.23 9.32
CA PHE A 343 28.25 -1.79 9.10
C PHE A 343 29.28 -1.16 10.05
N ARG A 344 30.19 -0.35 9.51
CA ARG A 344 31.31 0.26 10.27
C ARG A 344 31.02 1.71 10.64
N LEU A 345 31.26 2.05 11.89
CA LEU A 345 31.08 3.36 12.50
C LEU A 345 32.42 3.94 12.95
N HIS A 346 32.54 5.26 12.89
CA HIS A 346 33.72 6.00 13.34
C HIS A 346 33.41 6.66 14.69
N LEU A 347 33.99 6.14 15.76
CA LEU A 347 33.87 6.72 17.10
C LEU A 347 34.77 7.95 17.24
N ASP A 348 34.38 8.88 18.11
CA ASP A 348 35.13 10.12 18.33
C ASP A 348 36.50 9.89 18.99
N ASP A 349 36.68 8.74 19.65
CA ASP A 349 37.96 8.29 20.23
C ASP A 349 38.96 7.76 19.16
N GLY A 350 38.57 7.80 17.88
CA GLY A 350 39.39 7.38 16.74
C GLY A 350 39.25 5.91 16.38
N ARG A 351 38.52 5.10 17.17
CA ARG A 351 38.26 3.70 16.82
C ARG A 351 37.23 3.59 15.70
N ARG A 352 37.39 2.53 14.90
CA ARG A 352 36.35 2.04 13.99
C ARG A 352 35.74 0.80 14.59
N VAL A 353 34.43 0.79 14.74
CA VAL A 353 33.69 -0.34 15.31
C VAL A 353 32.55 -0.74 14.40
N THR A 354 32.21 -2.01 14.40
CA THR A 354 31.07 -2.56 13.69
C THR A 354 29.83 -2.53 14.57
N VAL A 355 28.65 -2.58 13.95
CA VAL A 355 27.40 -2.73 14.71
C VAL A 355 27.39 -4.06 15.48
N ALA A 356 27.99 -5.12 14.93
CA ALA A 356 28.11 -6.41 15.61
C ALA A 356 28.90 -6.29 16.91
N GLU A 357 30.02 -5.55 16.92
CA GLU A 357 30.79 -5.27 18.13
C GLU A 357 29.98 -4.45 19.15
N ILE A 358 29.20 -3.46 18.69
CA ILE A 358 28.32 -2.68 19.57
C ILE A 358 27.25 -3.55 20.21
N LEU A 359 26.63 -4.45 19.43
CA LEU A 359 25.60 -5.36 19.91
C LEU A 359 26.15 -6.46 20.82
N ALA A 360 27.43 -6.82 20.66
CA ALA A 360 28.10 -7.82 21.50
C ALA A 360 28.49 -7.28 22.88
N ASP A 361 28.76 -5.98 23.02
CA ASP A 361 29.08 -5.32 24.29
C ASP A 361 28.29 -4.01 24.49
N PRO A 362 26.96 -4.08 24.70
CA PRO A 362 26.08 -2.91 24.70
C PRO A 362 26.43 -1.87 25.77
N GLU A 363 26.91 -2.31 26.93
CA GLU A 363 27.28 -1.42 28.04
C GLU A 363 28.51 -0.57 27.70
N GLN A 364 29.50 -1.16 27.02
CA GLN A 364 30.72 -0.45 26.62
C GLN A 364 30.44 0.69 25.63
N PHE A 365 29.42 0.56 24.78
CA PHE A 365 29.15 1.51 23.70
C PHE A 365 27.97 2.46 23.97
N HIS A 366 27.21 2.23 25.04
CA HIS A 366 26.14 3.12 25.45
C HIS A 366 26.62 4.57 25.61
N ARG A 367 25.89 5.53 25.05
CA ARG A 367 26.16 6.99 25.09
C ARG A 367 27.47 7.46 24.48
N LYS A 368 28.23 6.60 23.80
CA LYS A 368 29.41 7.05 23.05
C LYS A 368 29.00 7.91 21.86
N THR A 369 29.82 8.91 21.59
CA THR A 369 29.65 9.82 20.46
C THR A 369 30.45 9.32 19.25
N CYS A 370 29.87 9.53 18.08
CA CYS A 370 30.46 9.11 16.81
C CYS A 370 30.15 10.11 15.70
N ALA A 371 30.79 9.88 14.55
CA ALA A 371 30.43 10.53 13.30
C ALA A 371 29.00 10.13 12.86
N ASP A 372 28.44 10.89 11.92
CA ASP A 372 27.17 10.50 11.29
C ASP A 372 27.34 9.17 10.52
N PRO A 373 26.40 8.21 10.62
CA PRO A 373 26.56 6.91 9.95
C PRO A 373 26.63 7.00 8.42
N ILE A 374 25.94 7.97 7.80
CA ILE A 374 25.80 8.07 6.34
C ILE A 374 26.77 9.14 5.78
N GLU A 375 26.96 10.26 6.49
CA GLU A 375 27.89 11.33 6.12
C GLU A 375 28.98 11.52 7.20
N PRO A 376 29.92 10.57 7.36
CA PRO A 376 30.87 10.57 8.47
C PRO A 376 31.80 11.78 8.50
N GLU A 377 31.99 12.51 7.40
CA GLU A 377 32.74 13.77 7.36
C GLU A 377 31.94 15.00 7.81
N TYR A 378 30.62 14.88 7.99
CA TYR A 378 29.73 16.00 8.25
C TYR A 378 30.11 16.75 9.54
N GLY A 379 30.23 18.08 9.42
CA GLY A 379 30.58 18.99 10.52
C GLY A 379 31.82 18.60 11.31
N GLY A 380 32.86 18.09 10.63
CA GLY A 380 34.16 17.74 11.20
C GLY A 380 34.30 16.28 11.64
N GLY A 381 33.27 15.45 11.40
CA GLY A 381 33.29 14.00 11.64
C GLY A 381 33.43 13.58 13.09
N ARG A 382 33.03 14.45 14.02
CA ARG A 382 33.00 14.17 15.46
C ARG A 382 31.74 14.76 16.11
N ASN A 383 31.28 14.14 17.18
CA ASN A 383 30.15 14.58 18.00
C ASN A 383 28.88 14.86 17.19
N LYS A 384 28.56 14.01 16.20
CA LYS A 384 27.37 14.15 15.36
C LYS A 384 26.26 13.21 15.73
N ALA A 385 26.61 12.00 16.15
CA ALA A 385 25.65 10.99 16.55
C ALA A 385 26.02 10.38 17.90
N ILE A 386 25.02 9.84 18.58
CA ILE A 386 25.14 9.18 19.88
C ILE A 386 24.57 7.78 19.75
N ILE A 387 25.30 6.80 20.26
CA ILE A 387 24.88 5.40 20.32
C ILE A 387 24.03 5.19 21.57
N TYR A 388 22.80 4.73 21.39
CA TYR A 388 21.90 4.33 22.46
C TYR A 388 21.65 2.83 22.37
N THR A 389 22.24 2.08 23.28
CA THR A 389 22.04 0.64 23.41
C THR A 389 20.97 0.27 24.45
N ASP A 390 20.40 1.25 25.14
CA ASP A 390 19.31 1.10 26.10
C ASP A 390 17.94 1.35 25.45
N GLY A 391 16.88 0.90 26.12
CA GLY A 391 15.49 1.07 25.65
C GLY A 391 14.98 -0.07 24.78
N SER A 392 13.94 0.20 23.98
CA SER A 392 13.19 -0.82 23.23
C SER A 392 13.98 -1.47 22.09
N TYR A 393 14.98 -0.76 21.55
CA TYR A 393 15.91 -1.27 20.56
C TYR A 393 17.21 -0.43 20.55
N PRO A 394 18.37 -1.05 20.29
CA PRO A 394 19.62 -0.33 20.13
C PRO A 394 19.58 0.50 18.84
N HIS A 395 20.00 1.77 18.91
CA HIS A 395 19.95 2.72 17.80
C HIS A 395 21.06 3.78 17.90
N ILE A 396 21.23 4.54 16.81
CA ILE A 396 22.12 5.69 16.73
C ILE A 396 21.29 6.91 16.34
N ALA A 397 21.25 7.91 17.21
CA ALA A 397 20.59 9.17 16.95
C ALA A 397 21.62 10.20 16.49
N THR A 398 21.48 10.71 15.27
CA THR A 398 22.32 11.77 14.70
C THR A 398 21.63 13.13 14.78
N GLN A 399 22.43 14.20 14.89
CA GLN A 399 22.00 15.59 14.81
C GLN A 399 22.31 16.21 13.43
N ALA A 400 22.90 15.45 12.50
CA ALA A 400 23.18 15.92 11.16
C ALA A 400 21.88 16.29 10.42
N HIS A 401 21.93 17.39 9.67
CA HIS A 401 20.83 17.84 8.79
C HIS A 401 19.44 17.95 9.43
N GLY A 402 19.37 18.15 10.76
CA GLY A 402 18.11 18.26 11.50
C GLY A 402 17.68 16.99 12.24
N GLY A 403 18.48 15.93 12.12
CA GLY A 403 18.43 14.72 12.93
C GLY A 403 17.87 13.51 12.19
N ALA A 404 18.36 12.32 12.56
CA ALA A 404 17.88 11.03 12.08
C ALA A 404 18.15 9.94 13.14
N ASP A 405 17.46 8.81 13.00
CA ASP A 405 17.55 7.68 13.92
C ASP A 405 17.81 6.40 13.12
N TYR A 406 18.87 5.67 13.48
CA TYR A 406 19.29 4.45 12.81
C TYR A 406 19.25 3.25 13.74
N ARG A 407 18.45 2.24 13.41
CA ARG A 407 18.36 1.02 14.22
C ARG A 407 19.60 0.14 14.02
N LEU A 408 20.14 -0.40 15.10
CA LEU A 408 21.21 -1.39 15.07
C LEU A 408 20.59 -2.78 14.97
N VAL A 409 20.89 -3.53 13.91
CA VAL A 409 20.30 -4.85 13.67
C VAL A 409 21.39 -5.93 13.53
N PRO A 410 21.21 -7.13 14.13
CA PRO A 410 22.11 -8.25 13.91
C PRO A 410 22.18 -8.61 12.42
N ASP A 411 23.37 -8.97 11.93
CA ASP A 411 23.52 -9.51 10.59
C ASP A 411 23.24 -11.02 10.59
N PHE A 412 21.97 -11.39 10.60
CA PHE A 412 21.55 -12.80 10.60
C PHE A 412 22.03 -13.57 9.36
N ALA A 413 22.25 -12.91 8.22
CA ALA A 413 22.76 -13.59 7.03
C ALA A 413 24.23 -14.02 7.23
N ALA A 414 25.05 -13.15 7.82
CA ALA A 414 26.44 -13.47 8.17
C ALA A 414 26.56 -14.54 9.28
N LEU A 415 25.57 -14.61 10.19
CA LEU A 415 25.55 -15.58 11.29
C LEU A 415 25.19 -17.02 10.88
N TYR A 416 24.42 -17.20 9.80
CA TYR A 416 23.84 -18.51 9.46
C TYR A 416 24.28 -19.09 8.11
N PHE A 417 24.90 -18.31 7.21
CA PHE A 417 25.19 -18.79 5.85
C PHE A 417 26.54 -18.29 5.31
N GLU A 418 27.53 -19.19 5.16
CA GLU A 418 28.78 -18.91 4.40
C GLU A 418 28.53 -18.84 2.87
N HIS A 419 27.43 -19.42 2.39
CA HIS A 419 27.03 -19.41 0.98
C HIS A 419 25.51 -19.16 0.84
N PRO A 420 25.05 -18.34 -0.13
CA PRO A 420 23.62 -18.16 -0.36
C PRO A 420 22.97 -19.49 -0.81
N PRO A 421 21.77 -19.83 -0.31
CA PRO A 421 21.11 -21.05 -0.73
C PRO A 421 20.73 -21.00 -2.21
N ARG A 422 20.95 -22.11 -2.93
CA ARG A 422 20.52 -22.29 -4.32
C ARG A 422 19.14 -22.96 -4.36
N GLY A 423 18.27 -22.47 -5.26
CA GLY A 423 17.02 -23.13 -5.68
C GLY A 423 15.86 -22.97 -4.70
N GLY A 424 14.82 -22.21 -5.08
CA GLY A 424 13.51 -22.15 -4.39
C GLY A 424 13.51 -21.67 -2.92
N VAL A 425 14.68 -21.38 -2.35
CA VAL A 425 14.87 -21.02 -0.95
C VAL A 425 15.24 -19.53 -0.89
N SER A 426 14.50 -18.78 -0.07
CA SER A 426 14.79 -17.37 0.23
C SER A 426 15.19 -17.23 1.68
N VAL A 427 16.30 -16.54 1.95
CA VAL A 427 16.74 -16.20 3.31
C VAL A 427 16.09 -14.88 3.71
N VAL A 428 15.10 -14.96 4.61
CA VAL A 428 14.41 -13.79 5.15
C VAL A 428 15.11 -13.37 6.44
N ALA A 429 16.06 -12.45 6.33
CA ALA A 429 16.85 -11.93 7.46
C ALA A 429 16.24 -10.66 8.11
N GLY A 430 15.05 -10.24 7.68
CA GLY A 430 14.32 -9.06 8.15
C GLY A 430 12.87 -9.04 7.65
N LEU A 431 12.15 -7.92 7.80
CA LEU A 431 10.81 -7.79 7.23
C LEU A 431 10.88 -7.80 5.69
N VAL A 432 10.06 -8.64 5.07
CA VAL A 432 9.90 -8.64 3.61
C VAL A 432 9.12 -7.39 3.22
N ASP A 433 9.70 -6.53 2.37
CA ASP A 433 8.96 -5.40 1.80
C ASP A 433 7.84 -5.95 0.89
N PRO A 434 6.56 -5.74 1.22
CA PRO A 434 5.47 -6.26 0.39
C PRO A 434 5.43 -5.62 -1.01
N LYS A 435 6.03 -4.45 -1.23
CA LYS A 435 6.01 -3.75 -2.52
C LYS A 435 6.87 -4.42 -3.58
N ILE A 436 7.89 -5.18 -3.18
CA ILE A 436 8.77 -5.90 -4.12
C ILE A 436 8.23 -7.29 -4.48
N LEU A 437 7.23 -7.78 -3.75
CA LEU A 437 6.64 -9.09 -4.03
C LEU A 437 5.75 -9.03 -5.28
N PRO A 438 5.88 -9.97 -6.22
CA PRO A 438 5.02 -10.01 -7.39
C PRO A 438 3.57 -10.29 -6.99
N VAL A 439 2.64 -9.56 -7.60
CA VAL A 439 1.19 -9.80 -7.43
C VAL A 439 0.85 -11.14 -8.08
N ARG A 440 -0.02 -11.92 -7.42
CA ARG A 440 -0.51 -13.19 -7.97
C ARG A 440 -1.20 -12.95 -9.31
N THR A 441 -0.93 -13.82 -10.26
CA THR A 441 -1.54 -13.74 -11.59
C THR A 441 -2.55 -14.87 -11.77
N PHE A 442 -3.73 -14.55 -12.31
CA PHE A 442 -4.76 -15.51 -12.68
C PHE A 442 -4.99 -15.48 -14.20
N LEU A 443 -5.52 -16.57 -14.75
CA LEU A 443 -6.21 -16.54 -16.03
C LEU A 443 -7.67 -16.18 -15.78
N ILE A 444 -8.38 -17.07 -15.08
CA ILE A 444 -9.76 -16.89 -14.63
C ILE A 444 -9.74 -16.89 -13.10
N GLU A 445 -10.00 -15.75 -12.48
CA GLU A 445 -10.11 -15.62 -11.03
C GLU A 445 -11.54 -16.02 -10.58
N PRO A 446 -11.70 -16.82 -9.51
CA PRO A 446 -10.66 -17.31 -8.60
C PRO A 446 -10.10 -18.70 -8.98
N ARG A 447 -10.56 -19.29 -10.08
CA ARG A 447 -10.42 -20.71 -10.37
C ARG A 447 -9.08 -21.16 -10.94
N LEU A 448 -8.47 -20.38 -11.82
CA LEU A 448 -7.31 -20.72 -12.65
C LEU A 448 -6.10 -19.80 -12.37
N PRO A 449 -5.38 -19.99 -11.24
CA PRO A 449 -4.12 -19.28 -10.96
C PRO A 449 -3.00 -19.73 -11.91
N VAL A 450 -2.16 -18.77 -12.35
CA VAL A 450 -1.02 -19.04 -13.23
C VAL A 450 0.12 -19.67 -12.42
N GLY A 451 0.75 -20.73 -12.96
CA GLY A 451 1.86 -21.44 -12.34
C GLY A 451 1.44 -22.58 -11.41
N ASP A 452 0.14 -22.91 -11.39
CA ASP A 452 -0.46 -23.88 -10.47
C ASP A 452 -1.35 -24.90 -11.22
N VAL A 453 -1.72 -25.95 -10.49
CA VAL A 453 -2.63 -27.01 -10.96
C VAL A 453 -4.01 -26.83 -10.34
N THR A 454 -5.03 -27.05 -11.17
CA THR A 454 -6.45 -26.99 -10.80
C THR A 454 -7.16 -28.27 -11.24
N GLN A 455 -8.31 -28.54 -10.62
CA GLN A 455 -9.07 -29.76 -10.90
C GLN A 455 -10.55 -29.48 -11.08
N CYS A 456 -11.09 -29.94 -12.22
CA CYS A 456 -12.52 -30.00 -12.49
C CYS A 456 -13.03 -31.41 -12.23
N VAL A 457 -13.80 -31.60 -11.18
CA VAL A 457 -14.33 -32.90 -10.76
C VAL A 457 -15.79 -33.03 -11.21
N GLY A 458 -16.18 -34.19 -11.72
CA GLY A 458 -17.59 -34.42 -12.04
C GLY A 458 -17.84 -35.80 -12.63
N GLU A 459 -19.11 -36.22 -12.61
CA GLU A 459 -19.50 -37.52 -13.13
C GLU A 459 -19.12 -37.69 -14.62
N PRO A 460 -18.85 -38.92 -15.09
CA PRO A 460 -18.78 -39.19 -16.52
C PRO A 460 -20.02 -38.64 -17.25
N GLY A 461 -19.83 -37.95 -18.38
CA GLY A 461 -20.93 -37.39 -19.17
C GLY A 461 -21.51 -36.03 -18.72
N ILE A 462 -21.04 -35.45 -17.60
CA ILE A 462 -21.55 -34.17 -17.04
C ILE A 462 -21.14 -32.90 -17.82
N SER A 463 -20.46 -33.04 -18.96
CA SER A 463 -19.95 -31.95 -19.81
C SER A 463 -18.64 -31.28 -19.34
N LYS A 464 -17.75 -32.00 -18.63
CA LYS A 464 -16.40 -31.48 -18.27
C LYS A 464 -15.59 -31.04 -19.49
N SER A 465 -15.48 -31.90 -20.51
CA SER A 465 -14.73 -31.58 -21.73
C SER A 465 -15.33 -30.38 -22.48
N THR A 466 -16.66 -30.26 -22.51
CA THR A 466 -17.36 -29.09 -23.08
C THR A 466 -17.06 -27.82 -22.28
N PHE A 467 -17.02 -27.91 -20.95
CA PHE A 467 -16.66 -26.81 -20.07
C PHE A 467 -15.22 -26.35 -20.32
N ALA A 468 -14.28 -27.29 -20.47
CA ALA A 468 -12.89 -26.98 -20.77
C ALA A 468 -12.71 -26.33 -22.16
N ILE A 469 -13.48 -26.76 -23.18
CA ILE A 469 -13.50 -26.10 -24.50
C ILE A 469 -14.05 -24.67 -24.40
N ARG A 470 -15.10 -24.45 -23.59
CA ARG A 470 -15.63 -23.10 -23.33
C ARG A 470 -14.55 -22.21 -22.70
N ASP A 471 -13.83 -22.70 -21.69
CA ASP A 471 -12.72 -21.96 -21.07
C ASP A 471 -11.59 -21.69 -22.07
N ALA A 472 -11.25 -22.67 -22.91
CA ALA A 472 -10.25 -22.49 -23.97
C ALA A 472 -10.62 -21.33 -24.91
N VAL A 473 -11.88 -21.26 -25.34
CA VAL A 473 -12.39 -20.18 -26.19
C VAL A 473 -12.35 -18.83 -25.46
N ILE A 474 -12.76 -18.78 -24.19
CA ILE A 474 -12.75 -17.54 -23.39
C ILE A 474 -11.32 -17.01 -23.23
N VAL A 475 -10.36 -17.87 -22.86
CA VAL A 475 -8.97 -17.50 -22.65
C VAL A 475 -8.29 -17.12 -23.98
N ALA A 476 -8.57 -17.83 -25.06
CA ALA A 476 -7.97 -17.55 -26.37
C ALA A 476 -8.49 -16.24 -27.00
N THR A 477 -9.75 -15.89 -26.77
CA THR A 477 -10.39 -14.68 -27.35
C THR A 477 -10.27 -13.45 -26.45
N GLY A 478 -10.15 -13.65 -25.14
CA GLY A 478 -10.20 -12.56 -24.16
C GLY A 478 -11.61 -12.01 -23.91
N LYS A 479 -12.68 -12.71 -24.31
CA LYS A 479 -14.07 -12.24 -24.18
C LYS A 479 -14.60 -12.38 -22.74
N ARG A 480 -14.42 -11.30 -21.97
CA ARG A 480 -14.83 -11.20 -20.55
C ARG A 480 -16.35 -11.28 -20.36
N ASP A 481 -17.10 -10.76 -21.32
CA ASP A 481 -18.56 -10.77 -21.38
C ASP A 481 -19.12 -12.19 -21.48
N VAL A 482 -18.49 -13.07 -22.26
CA VAL A 482 -18.89 -14.49 -22.35
C VAL A 482 -18.64 -15.22 -21.02
N LEU A 483 -17.54 -14.89 -20.33
CA LEU A 483 -17.25 -15.46 -19.02
C LEU A 483 -18.24 -15.00 -17.94
N ARG A 484 -18.54 -13.70 -17.91
CA ARG A 484 -19.41 -13.10 -16.88
C ARG A 484 -20.90 -13.24 -17.14
N GLY A 485 -21.28 -13.40 -18.40
CA GLY A 485 -22.65 -13.22 -18.86
C GLY A 485 -23.05 -11.74 -18.89
N ALA A 486 -24.17 -11.43 -19.52
CA ALA A 486 -24.62 -10.06 -19.77
C ALA A 486 -24.99 -9.31 -18.49
N ASN A 487 -25.43 -10.03 -17.45
CA ASN A 487 -25.92 -9.47 -16.19
C ASN A 487 -25.06 -9.88 -14.98
N GLY A 488 -23.89 -10.48 -15.21
CA GLY A 488 -23.00 -10.94 -14.13
C GLY A 488 -23.47 -12.25 -13.50
N GLU A 489 -23.99 -13.16 -14.32
CA GLU A 489 -24.39 -14.53 -13.99
C GLU A 489 -23.22 -15.35 -13.42
N SER A 490 -21.99 -15.06 -13.86
CA SER A 490 -20.76 -15.56 -13.23
C SER A 490 -20.03 -14.44 -12.49
N HIS A 491 -19.50 -14.78 -11.31
CA HIS A 491 -18.64 -13.90 -10.51
C HIS A 491 -17.16 -14.01 -10.93
N GLU A 492 -16.81 -14.90 -11.86
CA GLU A 492 -15.43 -15.09 -12.31
C GLU A 492 -14.91 -13.87 -13.10
N LEU A 493 -13.59 -13.70 -13.11
CA LEU A 493 -12.90 -12.58 -13.76
C LEU A 493 -11.76 -13.07 -14.65
N LEU A 494 -11.79 -12.71 -15.93
CA LEU A 494 -10.70 -13.00 -16.87
C LEU A 494 -9.62 -11.92 -16.78
N HIS A 495 -8.48 -12.28 -16.20
CA HIS A 495 -7.34 -11.39 -16.01
C HIS A 495 -6.42 -11.35 -17.23
N LYS A 496 -6.19 -12.52 -17.85
CA LYS A 496 -5.23 -12.66 -18.95
C LYS A 496 -5.78 -13.59 -20.04
N ALA A 497 -5.57 -13.18 -21.29
CA ALA A 497 -5.83 -13.97 -22.49
C ALA A 497 -4.50 -14.52 -23.04
N GLY A 498 -4.55 -15.66 -23.73
CA GLY A 498 -3.36 -16.26 -24.34
C GLY A 498 -3.63 -17.60 -25.03
N PRO A 499 -2.58 -18.23 -25.60
CA PRO A 499 -2.71 -19.53 -26.24
C PRO A 499 -3.19 -20.60 -25.26
N VAL A 500 -3.97 -21.56 -25.75
CA VAL A 500 -4.51 -22.67 -24.92
C VAL A 500 -4.15 -23.99 -25.56
N LEU A 501 -3.69 -24.96 -24.77
CA LEU A 501 -3.45 -26.33 -25.19
C LEU A 501 -4.50 -27.24 -24.55
N VAL A 502 -5.25 -27.99 -25.36
CA VAL A 502 -6.26 -28.95 -24.89
C VAL A 502 -5.80 -30.34 -25.31
N TYR A 503 -5.35 -31.13 -24.33
CA TYR A 503 -5.09 -32.56 -24.51
C TYR A 503 -6.33 -33.36 -24.11
N ASN A 504 -6.80 -34.23 -25.00
CA ASN A 504 -7.90 -35.13 -24.73
C ASN A 504 -7.53 -36.57 -25.12
N ALA A 505 -7.60 -37.51 -24.18
CA ALA A 505 -7.26 -38.92 -24.38
C ALA A 505 -8.44 -39.79 -24.84
N GLU A 506 -9.67 -39.25 -24.85
CA GLU A 506 -10.92 -39.99 -25.15
C GLU A 506 -11.50 -39.65 -26.54
N ASP A 507 -11.36 -38.40 -26.98
CA ASP A 507 -11.90 -37.88 -28.23
C ASP A 507 -10.82 -37.82 -29.33
N ARG A 508 -11.22 -38.19 -30.55
CA ARG A 508 -10.40 -37.92 -31.75
C ARG A 508 -10.33 -36.43 -32.05
N LEU A 509 -9.31 -36.00 -32.77
CA LEU A 509 -9.09 -34.61 -33.17
C LEU A 509 -10.31 -34.05 -33.90
N SER A 510 -10.90 -34.82 -34.82
CA SER A 510 -12.12 -34.41 -35.53
C SER A 510 -13.31 -34.15 -34.60
N GLU A 511 -13.44 -34.90 -33.50
CA GLU A 511 -14.51 -34.67 -32.51
C GLU A 511 -14.22 -33.43 -31.65
N MET A 512 -12.97 -33.21 -31.27
CA MET A 512 -12.55 -31.98 -30.60
C MET A 512 -12.82 -30.75 -31.48
N GLU A 513 -12.54 -30.84 -32.79
CA GLU A 513 -12.81 -29.80 -33.78
C GLU A 513 -14.32 -29.52 -33.93
N ARG A 514 -15.17 -30.57 -33.98
CA ARG A 514 -16.64 -30.39 -34.00
C ARG A 514 -17.14 -29.62 -32.78
N ARG A 515 -16.65 -29.95 -31.58
CA ARG A 515 -17.03 -29.29 -30.33
C ARG A 515 -16.56 -27.85 -30.27
N LEU A 516 -15.33 -27.60 -30.70
CA LEU A 516 -14.79 -26.24 -30.81
C LEU A 516 -15.61 -25.42 -31.81
N ALA A 517 -15.88 -25.97 -33.00
CA ALA A 517 -16.66 -25.30 -34.04
C ALA A 517 -18.08 -24.96 -33.57
N ALA A 518 -18.79 -25.91 -32.95
CA ALA A 518 -20.13 -25.66 -32.39
C ALA A 518 -20.11 -24.54 -31.34
N CYS A 519 -19.09 -24.53 -30.46
CA CYS A 519 -18.92 -23.48 -29.45
C CYS A 519 -18.66 -22.11 -30.09
N GLN A 520 -17.75 -22.03 -31.07
CA GLN A 520 -17.42 -20.79 -31.77
C GLN A 520 -18.63 -20.23 -32.53
N GLN A 521 -19.41 -21.09 -33.20
CA GLN A 521 -20.61 -20.70 -33.92
C GLN A 521 -21.72 -20.24 -32.98
N TYR A 522 -21.95 -20.97 -31.89
CA TYR A 522 -22.94 -20.60 -30.87
C TYR A 522 -22.63 -19.21 -30.28
N LEU A 523 -21.36 -18.94 -29.98
CA LEU A 523 -20.88 -17.64 -29.50
C LEU A 523 -20.76 -16.58 -30.61
N ARG A 524 -21.10 -16.93 -31.86
CA ARG A 524 -21.04 -16.08 -33.05
C ARG A 524 -19.68 -15.39 -33.22
N LEU A 525 -18.62 -16.13 -32.97
CA LEU A 525 -17.26 -15.60 -33.08
C LEU A 525 -16.90 -15.28 -34.52
N LYS A 526 -16.23 -14.15 -34.70
CA LYS A 526 -15.60 -13.76 -35.97
C LYS A 526 -14.13 -14.18 -35.95
N PRO A 527 -13.47 -14.34 -37.12
CA PRO A 527 -12.05 -14.66 -37.18
C PRO A 527 -11.16 -13.72 -36.34
N GLU A 528 -11.52 -12.44 -36.30
CA GLU A 528 -10.84 -11.38 -35.55
C GLU A 528 -11.07 -11.42 -34.03
N ASP A 529 -12.04 -12.20 -33.55
CA ASP A 529 -12.20 -12.48 -32.12
C ASP A 529 -11.13 -13.46 -31.59
N MET A 530 -10.57 -14.31 -32.46
CA MET A 530 -9.54 -15.29 -32.10
C MET A 530 -8.17 -14.64 -32.00
N LYS A 531 -7.87 -14.06 -30.84
CA LYS A 531 -6.60 -13.34 -30.58
C LYS A 531 -5.40 -14.27 -30.38
N HIS A 532 -5.66 -15.50 -29.94
CA HIS A 532 -4.64 -16.50 -29.66
C HIS A 532 -5.08 -17.89 -30.16
N PRO A 533 -4.14 -18.80 -30.45
CA PRO A 533 -4.46 -20.13 -30.93
C PRO A 533 -4.98 -21.04 -29.81
N ILE A 534 -5.87 -21.96 -30.18
CA ILE A 534 -6.23 -23.14 -29.39
C ILE A 534 -5.59 -24.34 -30.07
N ILE A 535 -4.70 -25.01 -29.37
CA ILE A 535 -3.99 -26.20 -29.84
C ILE A 535 -4.76 -27.41 -29.34
N LEU A 536 -5.36 -28.17 -30.25
CA LEU A 536 -6.05 -29.42 -29.95
C LEU A 536 -5.08 -30.58 -30.10
N TRP A 537 -4.99 -31.44 -29.08
CA TRP A 537 -4.10 -32.60 -29.07
C TRP A 537 -4.87 -33.85 -28.66
N SER A 538 -5.11 -34.72 -29.64
CA SER A 538 -5.80 -36.00 -29.45
C SER A 538 -4.81 -37.09 -29.02
N GLY A 539 -5.08 -37.72 -27.89
CA GLY A 539 -4.42 -38.93 -27.43
C GLY A 539 -4.95 -40.22 -28.05
N VAL A 540 -6.00 -40.13 -28.87
CA VAL A 540 -6.59 -41.24 -29.64
C VAL A 540 -5.92 -41.37 -31.02
N ASP A 541 -5.66 -40.24 -31.68
CA ASP A 541 -4.99 -40.21 -32.99
C ASP A 541 -3.46 -40.17 -32.87
N GLY A 542 -2.95 -39.80 -31.69
CA GLY A 542 -1.53 -39.79 -31.34
C GLY A 542 -1.18 -40.76 -30.20
N GLU A 543 -0.01 -40.56 -29.59
CA GLU A 543 0.39 -41.32 -28.40
C GLU A 543 -0.37 -40.84 -27.16
N THR A 544 -0.89 -41.78 -26.35
CA THR A 544 -1.53 -41.47 -25.07
C THR A 544 -0.51 -40.89 -24.08
N LEU A 545 -0.85 -39.75 -23.48
CA LEU A 545 0.05 -38.97 -22.66
C LEU A 545 0.15 -39.54 -21.25
N THR A 546 1.20 -40.31 -20.99
CA THR A 546 1.50 -40.82 -19.63
C THR A 546 2.55 -39.95 -18.95
N ILE A 547 2.17 -39.22 -17.90
CA ILE A 547 3.06 -38.32 -17.13
C ILE A 547 3.85 -39.09 -16.08
N MET A 548 3.21 -40.06 -15.41
CA MET A 548 3.84 -40.90 -14.40
C MET A 548 3.58 -42.38 -14.69
N HIS A 549 4.56 -43.24 -14.40
CA HIS A 549 4.46 -44.68 -14.59
C HIS A 549 4.95 -45.42 -13.34
N LYS A 550 4.27 -46.50 -12.96
CA LYS A 550 4.68 -47.41 -11.89
C LYS A 550 5.42 -48.62 -12.49
N PRO A 551 6.75 -48.76 -12.28
CA PRO A 551 7.51 -49.86 -12.84
C PRO A 551 7.05 -51.24 -12.32
N HIS A 552 6.76 -51.31 -11.01
CA HIS A 552 6.30 -52.51 -10.30
C HIS A 552 5.45 -52.10 -9.09
N ASP A 553 4.55 -52.97 -8.61
CA ASP A 553 3.57 -52.69 -7.54
C ASP A 553 4.16 -52.11 -6.25
N HIS A 554 5.40 -52.49 -5.89
CA HIS A 554 6.08 -52.06 -4.66
C HIS A 554 7.02 -50.84 -4.84
N LYS A 555 7.10 -50.26 -6.04
CA LYS A 555 7.93 -49.08 -6.31
C LYS A 555 7.07 -47.81 -6.40
N PRO A 556 7.59 -46.65 -5.99
CA PRO A 556 6.89 -45.38 -6.19
C PRO A 556 6.73 -45.09 -7.69
N LEU A 557 5.77 -44.22 -8.02
CA LEU A 557 5.66 -43.69 -9.38
C LEU A 557 6.94 -42.96 -9.78
N CYS A 558 7.34 -43.17 -11.03
CA CYS A 558 8.44 -42.48 -11.68
C CYS A 558 7.89 -41.59 -12.79
N ARG A 559 8.60 -40.49 -13.08
CA ARG A 559 8.34 -39.65 -14.26
C ARG A 559 8.43 -40.50 -15.53
N ALA A 560 7.43 -40.39 -16.40
CA ALA A 560 7.38 -41.07 -17.69
C ALA A 560 7.73 -40.12 -18.85
N PRO A 561 8.10 -40.65 -20.04
CA PRO A 561 8.44 -39.84 -21.21
C PRO A 561 7.36 -38.86 -21.64
N GLY A 562 6.08 -39.14 -21.35
CA GLY A 562 4.99 -38.23 -21.65
C GLY A 562 5.08 -36.90 -20.88
N ALA A 563 5.73 -36.86 -19.72
CA ALA A 563 6.00 -35.61 -19.01
C ALA A 563 6.95 -34.70 -19.81
N ASP A 564 8.00 -35.28 -20.42
CA ASP A 564 8.93 -34.54 -21.28
C ASP A 564 8.25 -34.08 -22.58
N LEU A 565 7.36 -34.91 -23.14
CA LEU A 565 6.56 -34.56 -24.30
C LEU A 565 5.61 -33.39 -24.02
N LEU A 566 4.93 -33.41 -22.87
CA LEU A 566 4.08 -32.30 -22.44
C LEU A 566 4.89 -31.01 -22.30
N GLU A 567 6.04 -31.06 -21.64
CA GLU A 567 6.93 -29.90 -21.53
C GLU A 567 7.39 -29.39 -22.90
N ALA A 568 7.73 -30.29 -23.83
CA ALA A 568 8.11 -29.90 -25.19
C ALA A 568 6.97 -29.14 -25.91
N ARG A 569 5.73 -29.61 -25.80
CA ARG A 569 4.56 -28.92 -26.36
C ARG A 569 4.29 -27.58 -25.68
N ILE A 570 4.50 -27.49 -24.37
CA ILE A 570 4.38 -26.22 -23.64
C ILE A 570 5.45 -25.22 -24.11
N VAL A 571 6.69 -25.66 -24.30
CA VAL A 571 7.77 -24.80 -24.82
C VAL A 571 7.49 -24.35 -26.26
N GLU A 572 7.00 -25.26 -27.10
CA GLU A 572 6.69 -25.03 -28.51
C GLU A 572 5.55 -24.02 -28.68
N HIS A 573 4.42 -24.24 -28.01
CA HIS A 573 3.20 -23.46 -28.21
C HIS A 573 2.98 -22.34 -27.19
N LYS A 574 3.75 -22.33 -26.10
CA LYS A 574 3.67 -21.35 -25.00
C LYS A 574 2.24 -21.12 -24.48
N PRO A 575 1.47 -22.18 -24.19
CA PRO A 575 0.12 -22.03 -23.68
C PRO A 575 0.11 -21.35 -22.31
N LEU A 576 -0.87 -20.48 -22.09
CA LEU A 576 -1.17 -19.98 -20.76
C LEU A 576 -2.05 -20.96 -19.99
N LEU A 577 -3.00 -21.62 -20.66
CA LEU A 577 -3.84 -22.68 -20.11
C LEU A 577 -3.53 -24.02 -20.80
N VAL A 578 -3.31 -25.04 -20.00
CA VAL A 578 -3.18 -26.43 -20.44
C VAL A 578 -4.31 -27.24 -19.82
N VAL A 579 -5.15 -27.85 -20.64
CA VAL A 579 -6.22 -28.76 -20.20
C VAL A 579 -5.75 -30.20 -20.42
N LEU A 580 -5.85 -31.04 -19.39
CA LEU A 580 -5.57 -32.48 -19.45
C LEU A 580 -6.84 -33.27 -19.13
N ASP A 581 -7.38 -33.97 -20.14
CA ASP A 581 -8.65 -34.67 -20.05
C ASP A 581 -8.52 -36.15 -20.49
N PRO A 582 -8.81 -37.16 -19.64
CA PRO A 582 -9.01 -37.11 -18.19
C PRO A 582 -7.75 -37.49 -17.39
N GLN A 583 -7.76 -37.21 -16.09
CA GLN A 583 -6.67 -37.55 -15.14
C GLN A 583 -6.23 -39.01 -15.19
N VAL A 584 -7.18 -39.95 -15.37
CA VAL A 584 -6.89 -41.39 -15.36
C VAL A 584 -5.90 -41.81 -16.45
N SER A 585 -5.87 -41.07 -17.56
CA SER A 585 -4.97 -41.35 -18.68
C SER A 585 -3.50 -40.93 -18.42
N LEU A 586 -3.28 -40.06 -17.42
CA LEU A 586 -1.97 -39.46 -17.15
C LEU A 586 -1.03 -40.36 -16.35
N MET A 587 -1.51 -41.51 -15.88
CA MET A 587 -0.78 -42.42 -15.02
C MET A 587 -0.92 -43.87 -15.47
N SER A 588 0.20 -44.57 -15.64
CA SER A 588 0.22 -45.99 -15.99
C SER A 588 0.71 -46.86 -14.83
N GLY A 589 -0.01 -47.95 -14.53
CA GLY A 589 0.33 -48.89 -13.45
C GLY A 589 0.10 -48.38 -12.02
N GLY A 590 -0.31 -47.12 -11.84
CA GLY A 590 -0.68 -46.56 -10.54
C GLY A 590 -2.18 -46.67 -10.24
N ALA A 591 -2.57 -46.46 -8.99
CA ALA A 591 -3.97 -46.55 -8.56
C ALA A 591 -4.54 -45.18 -8.18
N GLU A 592 -5.67 -44.76 -8.78
CA GLU A 592 -6.33 -43.48 -8.45
C GLU A 592 -6.88 -43.41 -7.02
N ASN A 593 -7.04 -44.54 -6.34
CA ASN A 593 -7.42 -44.56 -4.92
C ASN A 593 -6.20 -44.53 -3.97
N SER A 594 -4.97 -44.53 -4.51
CA SER A 594 -3.74 -44.39 -3.74
C SER A 594 -3.38 -42.91 -3.60
N ASN A 595 -3.38 -42.44 -2.37
CA ASN A 595 -2.99 -41.06 -2.04
C ASN A 595 -1.56 -40.75 -2.48
N ASP A 596 -0.63 -41.70 -2.34
CA ASP A 596 0.78 -41.51 -2.70
C ASP A 596 0.97 -41.41 -4.22
N ASP A 597 0.28 -42.26 -4.97
CA ASP A 597 0.33 -42.26 -6.44
C ASP A 597 -0.26 -40.94 -6.99
N LEU A 598 -1.43 -40.51 -6.50
CA LEU A 598 -2.03 -39.23 -6.88
C LEU A 598 -1.17 -38.03 -6.48
N ASN A 599 -0.58 -38.07 -5.29
CA ASN A 599 0.31 -37.00 -4.82
C ASN A 599 1.52 -36.85 -5.74
N ALA A 600 2.14 -37.95 -6.16
CA ALA A 600 3.29 -37.90 -7.06
C ALA A 600 2.91 -37.36 -8.44
N LEU A 601 1.77 -37.79 -9.01
CA LEU A 601 1.25 -37.28 -10.29
C LEU A 601 1.00 -35.77 -10.24
N LEU A 602 0.21 -35.31 -9.26
CA LEU A 602 -0.16 -33.90 -9.15
C LEU A 602 1.05 -33.01 -8.81
N GLN A 603 2.00 -33.52 -8.03
CA GLN A 603 3.24 -32.81 -7.74
C GLN A 603 4.09 -32.62 -9.00
N GLU A 604 4.18 -33.63 -9.86
CA GLU A 604 4.95 -33.53 -11.10
C GLU A 604 4.31 -32.51 -12.06
N ILE A 605 2.99 -32.55 -12.22
CA ILE A 605 2.27 -31.57 -13.03
C ILE A 605 2.41 -30.15 -12.43
N ALA A 606 2.41 -30.01 -11.11
CA ALA A 606 2.64 -28.72 -10.45
C ALA A 606 4.05 -28.18 -10.68
N ASN A 607 5.06 -29.05 -10.69
CA ASN A 607 6.42 -28.66 -11.04
C ASN A 607 6.49 -28.15 -12.49
N ILE A 608 5.81 -28.82 -13.43
CA ILE A 608 5.71 -28.41 -14.83
C ILE A 608 5.00 -27.04 -14.96
N ALA A 609 3.84 -26.89 -14.30
CA ALA A 609 3.06 -25.64 -14.31
C ALA A 609 3.88 -24.46 -13.80
N ALA A 610 4.54 -24.62 -12.64
CA ALA A 610 5.37 -23.59 -12.02
C ALA A 610 6.60 -23.24 -12.85
N LYS A 611 7.28 -24.26 -13.42
CA LYS A 611 8.47 -24.08 -14.26
C LYS A 611 8.18 -23.26 -15.52
N HIS A 612 7.03 -23.49 -16.15
CA HIS A 612 6.68 -22.88 -17.43
C HIS A 612 5.71 -21.69 -17.32
N GLY A 613 5.24 -21.37 -16.10
CA GLY A 613 4.35 -20.24 -15.86
C GLY A 613 2.99 -20.37 -16.55
N CYS A 614 2.46 -21.60 -16.66
CA CYS A 614 1.14 -21.89 -17.20
C CYS A 614 0.19 -22.41 -16.09
N CYS A 615 -1.11 -22.30 -16.31
CA CYS A 615 -2.12 -22.96 -15.47
C CYS A 615 -2.44 -24.32 -16.08
N VAL A 616 -2.43 -25.39 -15.28
CA VAL A 616 -2.84 -26.73 -15.73
C VAL A 616 -4.18 -27.11 -15.10
N GLU A 617 -5.20 -27.29 -15.92
CA GLU A 617 -6.52 -27.77 -15.51
C GLU A 617 -6.65 -29.26 -15.81
N ILE A 618 -6.94 -30.06 -14.79
CA ILE A 618 -7.10 -31.51 -14.92
C ILE A 618 -8.58 -31.88 -14.75
N LEU A 619 -9.13 -32.63 -15.70
CA LEU A 619 -10.50 -33.14 -15.60
C LEU A 619 -10.51 -34.50 -14.90
N HIS A 620 -11.25 -34.62 -13.79
CA HIS A 620 -11.29 -35.84 -12.96
C HIS A 620 -12.71 -36.38 -12.82
N HIS A 621 -12.87 -37.69 -13.01
CA HIS A 621 -14.15 -38.37 -12.80
C HIS A 621 -14.40 -38.66 -11.31
N THR A 622 -15.67 -38.70 -10.91
CA THR A 622 -16.09 -39.14 -9.57
C THR A 622 -16.20 -40.67 -9.49
N SER A 623 -16.18 -41.21 -8.26
CA SER A 623 -16.12 -42.68 -8.02
C SER A 623 -17.45 -43.41 -8.11
N LYS A 624 -18.59 -42.75 -7.86
CA LYS A 624 -19.94 -43.35 -7.91
C LYS A 624 -21.02 -42.30 -8.19
N ALA A 625 -22.04 -42.68 -8.96
CA ALA A 625 -23.19 -41.86 -9.39
C ALA A 625 -24.30 -41.69 -8.32
N SER A 626 -24.01 -41.94 -7.03
CA SER A 626 -25.04 -42.10 -5.99
C SER A 626 -24.89 -41.18 -4.78
N ARG A 627 -24.01 -40.18 -4.82
CA ARG A 627 -23.77 -39.24 -3.72
C ARG A 627 -23.92 -37.81 -4.22
N ASP A 628 -24.48 -36.93 -3.38
CA ASP A 628 -24.47 -35.49 -3.64
C ASP A 628 -23.05 -34.96 -3.48
N HIS A 629 -22.40 -34.60 -4.60
CA HIS A 629 -20.97 -34.23 -4.66
C HIS A 629 -20.74 -32.71 -4.69
N ARG A 630 -21.79 -31.90 -4.47
CA ARG A 630 -21.76 -30.43 -4.59
C ARG A 630 -20.71 -29.80 -3.68
N GLY A 631 -19.68 -29.20 -4.27
CA GLY A 631 -18.61 -28.52 -3.54
C GLY A 631 -17.84 -29.44 -2.58
N ASP A 632 -17.95 -30.77 -2.75
CA ASP A 632 -17.28 -31.76 -1.91
C ASP A 632 -15.82 -31.94 -2.35
N MET A 633 -14.90 -31.69 -1.41
CA MET A 633 -13.47 -31.90 -1.60
C MET A 633 -13.09 -33.37 -1.80
N GLY A 634 -13.97 -34.33 -1.46
CA GLY A 634 -13.75 -35.77 -1.61
C GLY A 634 -14.40 -36.40 -2.85
N ALA A 635 -15.02 -35.62 -3.74
CA ALA A 635 -15.88 -36.14 -4.81
C ALA A 635 -15.15 -37.00 -5.88
N GLY A 636 -13.89 -36.69 -6.18
CA GLY A 636 -13.11 -37.43 -7.19
C GLY A 636 -12.81 -38.88 -6.75
N ARG A 637 -12.44 -39.75 -7.69
CA ARG A 637 -12.02 -41.12 -7.33
C ARG A 637 -10.79 -41.06 -6.41
N GLY A 638 -10.92 -41.54 -5.17
CA GLY A 638 -9.83 -41.52 -4.17
C GLY A 638 -9.49 -40.15 -3.57
N ALA A 639 -10.36 -39.14 -3.70
CA ALA A 639 -9.96 -37.73 -3.80
C ALA A 639 -9.52 -36.95 -2.54
N PHE A 640 -9.46 -37.52 -1.34
CA PHE A 640 -9.05 -36.70 -0.19
C PHE A 640 -7.59 -36.21 -0.28
N ALA A 641 -6.68 -36.96 -0.92
CA ALA A 641 -5.30 -36.49 -1.16
C ALA A 641 -5.16 -35.61 -2.41
N ALA A 642 -5.92 -35.88 -3.48
CA ALA A 642 -5.85 -35.11 -4.73
C ALA A 642 -6.18 -33.62 -4.53
N VAL A 643 -7.24 -33.33 -3.77
CA VAL A 643 -7.66 -31.94 -3.50
C VAL A 643 -6.68 -31.20 -2.59
N GLY A 644 -5.86 -31.92 -1.81
CA GLY A 644 -4.79 -31.33 -1.01
C GLY A 644 -3.72 -30.61 -1.84
N LYS A 645 -3.39 -31.13 -3.02
CA LYS A 645 -2.26 -30.68 -3.85
C LYS A 645 -2.60 -29.58 -4.85
N VAL A 646 -3.81 -29.58 -5.39
CA VAL A 646 -4.27 -28.53 -6.32
C VAL A 646 -4.57 -27.23 -5.58
N ARG A 647 -4.37 -26.07 -6.23
CA ARG A 647 -4.69 -24.75 -5.63
C ARG A 647 -6.16 -24.41 -5.71
N SER A 648 -6.84 -24.98 -6.69
CA SER A 648 -8.25 -24.79 -6.94
C SER A 648 -8.88 -26.14 -7.32
N ALA A 649 -10.01 -26.45 -6.72
CA ALA A 649 -10.81 -27.62 -7.06
C ALA A 649 -12.28 -27.22 -7.11
N PHE A 650 -12.98 -27.65 -8.14
CA PHE A 650 -14.36 -27.28 -8.41
C PHE A 650 -15.10 -28.47 -9.01
N THR A 651 -16.42 -28.50 -8.80
CA THR A 651 -17.28 -29.61 -9.16
C THR A 651 -18.30 -29.18 -10.19
N LEU A 652 -18.48 -29.98 -11.24
CA LEU A 652 -19.62 -29.91 -12.14
C LEU A 652 -20.61 -31.01 -11.79
N THR A 653 -21.84 -30.62 -11.43
CA THR A 653 -22.94 -31.53 -11.11
C THR A 653 -24.22 -31.11 -11.82
N ASN A 654 -25.14 -32.04 -12.05
CA ASN A 654 -26.46 -31.67 -12.53
C ASN A 654 -27.18 -30.85 -11.47
N VAL A 655 -28.00 -29.89 -11.89
CA VAL A 655 -28.99 -29.25 -11.02
C VAL A 655 -30.16 -30.23 -10.87
N THR A 656 -29.90 -31.31 -10.15
CA THR A 656 -30.90 -32.35 -9.84
C THR A 656 -30.86 -32.67 -8.36
N GLY A 657 -32.03 -32.71 -7.73
CA GLY A 657 -32.19 -32.86 -6.28
C GLY A 657 -33.30 -31.96 -5.76
N GLU A 658 -34.06 -32.43 -4.76
CA GLU A 658 -35.31 -31.79 -4.34
C GLU A 658 -35.18 -30.32 -3.91
N ASP A 659 -34.04 -29.89 -3.37
CA ASP A 659 -33.91 -28.55 -2.77
C ASP A 659 -33.67 -27.44 -3.81
N ASP A 660 -32.77 -27.66 -4.76
CA ASP A 660 -32.47 -26.69 -5.84
C ASP A 660 -33.58 -26.59 -6.87
N GLU A 661 -34.12 -27.73 -7.32
CA GLU A 661 -35.21 -27.77 -8.29
C GLU A 661 -36.42 -26.98 -7.78
N LYS A 662 -36.77 -27.17 -6.50
CA LYS A 662 -37.83 -26.42 -5.83
C LYS A 662 -37.47 -24.95 -5.61
N ALA A 663 -36.24 -24.65 -5.18
CA ALA A 663 -35.82 -23.28 -4.87
C ALA A 663 -35.74 -22.39 -6.13
N TRP A 664 -35.35 -22.96 -7.27
CA TRP A 664 -35.13 -22.23 -8.52
C TRP A 664 -36.23 -22.42 -9.56
N GLY A 665 -37.21 -23.29 -9.27
CA GLY A 665 -38.31 -23.58 -10.20
C GLY A 665 -37.83 -24.25 -11.49
N VAL A 666 -36.88 -25.18 -11.37
CA VAL A 666 -36.27 -25.88 -12.52
C VAL A 666 -36.53 -27.38 -12.44
N SER A 667 -36.36 -28.06 -13.56
CA SER A 667 -36.57 -29.50 -13.70
C SER A 667 -35.39 -30.16 -14.43
N PRO A 668 -35.26 -31.50 -14.38
CA PRO A 668 -34.28 -32.22 -15.20
C PRO A 668 -34.39 -31.94 -16.71
N ALA A 669 -35.58 -31.55 -17.19
CA ALA A 669 -35.81 -31.19 -18.59
C ALA A 669 -35.11 -29.87 -19.00
N ASP A 670 -34.77 -29.00 -18.04
CA ASP A 670 -34.01 -27.77 -18.30
C ASP A 670 -32.54 -28.03 -18.62
N GLN A 671 -32.03 -29.26 -18.41
CA GLN A 671 -30.64 -29.68 -18.67
C GLN A 671 -29.60 -28.74 -18.04
N LEU A 672 -29.83 -28.32 -16.80
CA LEU A 672 -28.96 -27.41 -16.07
C LEU A 672 -27.85 -28.17 -15.34
N ILE A 673 -26.63 -27.64 -15.43
CA ILE A 673 -25.48 -28.05 -14.64
C ILE A 673 -24.98 -26.87 -13.82
N ARG A 674 -24.43 -27.14 -12.64
CA ARG A 674 -23.85 -26.12 -11.77
C ARG A 674 -22.37 -26.39 -11.52
N LEU A 675 -21.62 -25.29 -11.50
CA LEU A 675 -20.23 -25.21 -11.09
C LEU A 675 -20.19 -24.71 -9.65
N ASP A 676 -19.64 -25.54 -8.77
CA ASP A 676 -19.37 -25.21 -7.38
C ASP A 676 -17.89 -25.25 -7.07
N TYR A 677 -17.45 -24.40 -6.16
CA TYR A 677 -16.07 -24.38 -5.71
C TYR A 677 -15.93 -25.33 -4.53
N ALA A 678 -15.04 -26.31 -4.61
CA ALA A 678 -14.68 -27.15 -3.47
C ALA A 678 -13.56 -26.47 -2.66
N LYS A 679 -12.52 -26.00 -3.36
CA LYS A 679 -11.33 -25.34 -2.78
C LYS A 679 -10.86 -24.19 -3.66
N VAL A 680 -10.45 -23.08 -3.01
CA VAL A 680 -9.74 -21.95 -3.63
C VAL A 680 -8.68 -21.48 -2.63
N SER A 681 -7.40 -21.50 -3.02
CA SER A 681 -6.29 -21.18 -2.09
C SER A 681 -5.82 -19.73 -2.15
N HIS A 682 -6.03 -19.05 -3.28
CA HIS A 682 -5.45 -17.73 -3.55
C HIS A 682 -6.47 -16.59 -3.59
N ASN A 683 -7.74 -16.89 -3.31
CA ASN A 683 -8.82 -15.91 -3.21
C ASN A 683 -9.95 -16.43 -2.31
N ARG A 684 -10.94 -15.59 -2.02
CA ARG A 684 -12.18 -15.95 -1.33
C ARG A 684 -12.96 -16.97 -2.16
N LYS A 685 -13.30 -18.09 -1.54
CA LYS A 685 -14.19 -19.10 -2.11
C LYS A 685 -15.58 -18.48 -2.38
N PRO A 686 -16.07 -18.50 -3.62
CA PRO A 686 -17.43 -18.09 -3.92
C PRO A 686 -18.46 -18.99 -3.21
N THR A 687 -19.54 -18.37 -2.75
CA THR A 687 -20.62 -19.07 -2.01
C THR A 687 -21.79 -19.45 -2.91
N GLU A 688 -21.92 -18.81 -4.07
CA GLU A 688 -22.97 -19.08 -5.03
C GLU A 688 -22.42 -19.85 -6.23
N PRO A 689 -23.16 -20.84 -6.74
CA PRO A 689 -22.75 -21.58 -7.93
C PRO A 689 -22.88 -20.72 -9.19
N THR A 690 -22.13 -21.09 -10.22
CA THR A 690 -22.38 -20.63 -11.59
C THR A 690 -23.17 -21.72 -12.32
N VAL A 691 -24.29 -21.36 -12.94
CA VAL A 691 -25.19 -22.34 -13.57
C VAL A 691 -25.15 -22.21 -15.07
N PHE A 692 -25.12 -23.35 -15.74
CA PHE A 692 -25.10 -23.47 -17.19
C PHE A 692 -26.26 -24.34 -17.66
N ARG A 693 -26.82 -24.00 -18.82
CA ARG A 693 -27.69 -24.88 -19.59
C ARG A 693 -26.86 -25.62 -20.63
N ARG A 694 -27.00 -26.93 -20.67
CA ARG A 694 -26.45 -27.74 -21.76
C ARG A 694 -27.37 -27.64 -22.97
N LEU A 695 -26.81 -27.24 -24.10
CA LEU A 695 -27.52 -27.16 -25.38
C LEU A 695 -26.84 -28.06 -26.40
N SER A 696 -27.62 -28.66 -27.30
CA SER A 696 -27.11 -29.38 -28.47
C SER A 696 -27.15 -28.43 -29.67
N VAL A 697 -26.00 -28.05 -30.21
CA VAL A 697 -25.87 -27.05 -31.29
C VAL A 697 -25.37 -27.73 -32.57
N PRO A 698 -25.94 -27.41 -33.74
CA PRO A 698 -25.45 -27.94 -35.00
C PRO A 698 -24.04 -27.45 -35.30
N VAL A 699 -23.17 -28.36 -35.75
CA VAL A 699 -21.81 -28.05 -36.22
C VAL A 699 -21.85 -27.40 -37.61
N ASN A 700 -22.95 -27.59 -38.35
CA ASN A 700 -23.17 -27.09 -39.72
C ASN A 700 -22.18 -27.66 -40.75
N ASN A 701 -21.82 -28.94 -40.61
CA ASN A 701 -20.99 -29.68 -41.56
C ASN A 701 -21.79 -30.64 -42.46
N GLY A 702 -23.13 -30.58 -42.41
CA GLY A 702 -24.01 -31.33 -43.30
C GLY A 702 -24.12 -30.71 -44.69
N ALA A 703 -24.63 -31.47 -45.66
CA ALA A 703 -24.84 -31.00 -47.03
C ALA A 703 -26.01 -30.01 -47.18
N GLY A 704 -26.81 -29.82 -46.12
CA GLY A 704 -28.02 -29.00 -46.11
C GLY A 704 -29.25 -29.75 -46.60
N ILE A 705 -30.43 -29.36 -46.10
CA ILE A 705 -31.72 -29.93 -46.53
C ILE A 705 -32.27 -29.08 -47.69
N PRO A 706 -32.52 -29.64 -48.89
CA PRO A 706 -33.13 -28.91 -50.00
C PRO A 706 -34.51 -28.36 -49.61
N SER A 707 -34.79 -27.09 -49.95
CA SER A 707 -36.07 -26.46 -49.67
C SER A 707 -37.23 -27.21 -50.34
N GLY A 708 -38.14 -27.78 -49.54
CA GLY A 708 -39.34 -28.48 -50.03
C GLY A 708 -39.37 -29.98 -49.78
N VAL A 709 -38.32 -30.58 -49.22
CA VAL A 709 -38.35 -31.98 -48.77
C VAL A 709 -39.05 -32.04 -47.41
N ALA A 710 -40.25 -32.62 -47.36
CA ALA A 710 -40.93 -32.88 -46.10
C ALA A 710 -40.06 -33.78 -45.22
N ALA A 711 -39.92 -33.45 -43.92
CA ALA A 711 -39.18 -34.23 -42.92
C ALA A 711 -39.58 -35.73 -42.86
N ALA A 712 -40.70 -36.10 -43.49
CA ALA A 712 -41.17 -37.47 -43.66
C ALA A 712 -40.27 -38.36 -44.56
N LEU A 713 -39.49 -37.80 -45.50
CA LEU A 713 -38.67 -38.58 -46.43
C LEU A 713 -37.40 -39.18 -45.79
N PHE A 714 -36.98 -38.70 -44.62
CA PHE A 714 -35.79 -39.18 -43.90
C PHE A 714 -36.10 -40.14 -42.75
N GLN A 715 -37.35 -40.59 -42.61
CA GLN A 715 -37.73 -41.53 -41.53
C GLN A 715 -37.12 -42.92 -41.74
N ASP A 716 -36.74 -43.29 -42.96
CA ASP A 716 -36.31 -44.65 -43.30
C ASP A 716 -34.78 -44.82 -43.52
N ASP A 717 -33.99 -43.74 -43.61
CA ASP A 717 -32.51 -43.81 -43.72
C ASP A 717 -31.81 -42.82 -42.77
N PRO A 718 -31.43 -43.28 -41.56
CA PRO A 718 -30.71 -42.46 -40.58
C PRO A 718 -29.36 -41.91 -41.06
N ALA A 719 -28.69 -42.59 -42.00
CA ALA A 719 -27.36 -42.17 -42.48
C ALA A 719 -27.46 -41.01 -43.47
N GLU A 720 -28.41 -41.04 -44.39
CA GLU A 720 -28.69 -39.92 -45.30
C GLU A 720 -29.21 -38.69 -44.53
N ARG A 721 -30.02 -38.91 -43.48
CA ARG A 721 -30.43 -37.83 -42.57
C ARG A 721 -29.23 -37.15 -41.91
N LEU A 722 -28.29 -37.93 -41.36
CA LEU A 722 -27.09 -37.38 -40.73
C LEU A 722 -26.21 -36.62 -41.73
N LYS A 723 -26.07 -37.12 -42.97
CA LYS A 723 -25.33 -36.40 -44.03
C LYS A 723 -25.98 -35.06 -44.39
N ALA A 724 -27.31 -34.99 -44.37
CA ALA A 724 -28.05 -33.77 -44.70
C ALA A 724 -28.05 -32.76 -43.55
N GLU A 725 -28.38 -33.20 -42.33
CA GLU A 725 -28.45 -32.37 -41.12
C GLU A 725 -27.07 -31.94 -40.60
N GLY A 726 -26.08 -32.82 -40.75
CA GLY A 726 -24.76 -32.67 -40.15
C GLY A 726 -24.73 -33.06 -38.68
N ASP A 727 -23.57 -32.87 -38.07
CA ASP A 727 -23.31 -33.24 -36.69
C ASP A 727 -23.84 -32.19 -35.71
N PHE A 728 -24.04 -32.61 -34.46
CA PHE A 728 -24.35 -31.74 -33.33
C PHE A 728 -23.31 -31.93 -32.23
N ALA A 729 -22.98 -30.85 -31.54
CA ALA A 729 -22.08 -30.89 -30.40
C ALA A 729 -22.67 -30.11 -29.20
N PRO A 730 -22.37 -30.56 -27.96
CA PRO A 730 -22.85 -29.88 -26.78
C PRO A 730 -22.11 -28.54 -26.56
N VAL A 731 -22.84 -27.52 -26.12
CA VAL A 731 -22.30 -26.24 -25.62
C VAL A 731 -22.92 -25.89 -24.27
N LEU A 732 -22.29 -24.98 -23.54
CA LEU A 732 -22.76 -24.51 -22.23
C LEU A 732 -23.11 -23.02 -22.27
N GLU A 733 -24.39 -22.72 -22.07
CA GLU A 733 -24.95 -21.37 -21.97
C GLU A 733 -25.03 -20.95 -20.50
N LEU A 734 -24.56 -19.76 -20.13
CA LEU A 734 -24.76 -19.23 -18.77
C LEU A 734 -26.24 -18.94 -18.52
N VAL A 735 -26.73 -19.31 -17.33
CA VAL A 735 -28.12 -19.08 -16.93
C VAL A 735 -28.19 -18.13 -15.75
N ASP A 736 -28.97 -17.06 -15.90
CA ASP A 736 -29.33 -16.20 -14.78
C ASP A 736 -30.41 -16.87 -13.93
N VAL A 737 -29.95 -17.67 -12.96
CA VAL A 737 -30.86 -18.31 -12.01
C VAL A 737 -31.42 -17.31 -10.99
N ARG A 738 -30.77 -16.17 -10.74
CA ARG A 738 -31.29 -15.14 -9.83
C ARG A 738 -32.55 -14.50 -10.38
N SER A 739 -32.66 -14.34 -11.70
CA SER A 739 -33.91 -13.93 -12.36
C SER A 739 -35.06 -14.95 -12.22
N ARG A 740 -34.74 -16.22 -11.96
CA ARG A 740 -35.71 -17.30 -11.70
C ARG A 740 -36.07 -17.42 -10.21
N VAL A 741 -35.20 -16.96 -9.31
CA VAL A 741 -35.48 -16.87 -7.87
C VAL A 741 -36.34 -15.65 -7.61
N GLY A 742 -37.65 -15.87 -7.49
CA GLY A 742 -38.61 -14.79 -7.18
C GLY A 742 -39.54 -14.40 -8.31
N THR A 743 -39.56 -15.14 -9.44
CA THR A 743 -40.82 -15.22 -10.20
C THR A 743 -41.85 -15.84 -9.27
N ALA A 744 -42.80 -15.00 -8.84
CA ALA A 744 -43.93 -15.42 -8.03
C ALA A 744 -44.44 -16.75 -8.57
N ARG A 745 -44.73 -17.71 -7.69
CA ARG A 745 -45.69 -18.75 -8.03
C ARG A 745 -46.84 -18.04 -8.74
N ASP A 746 -47.27 -18.54 -9.90
CA ASP A 746 -48.62 -18.25 -10.38
C ASP A 746 -49.57 -18.85 -9.33
N VAL A 747 -49.76 -18.10 -8.24
CA VAL A 747 -50.82 -18.27 -7.28
C VAL A 747 -52.03 -17.70 -7.99
N SER A 748 -53.06 -18.52 -8.24
CA SER A 748 -54.28 -18.01 -8.86
C SER A 748 -54.80 -16.82 -8.05
N ASP A 749 -55.42 -15.84 -8.72
CA ASP A 749 -56.02 -14.69 -8.03
C ASP A 749 -56.98 -15.14 -6.91
N ASP A 750 -57.63 -16.30 -7.08
CA ASP A 750 -58.49 -16.92 -6.06
C ASP A 750 -57.74 -17.34 -4.79
N GLU A 751 -56.57 -17.97 -4.93
CA GLU A 751 -55.74 -18.35 -3.77
C GLU A 751 -55.18 -17.08 -3.08
N ALA A 752 -54.79 -16.06 -3.84
CA ALA A 752 -54.33 -14.79 -3.29
C ALA A 752 -55.43 -14.04 -2.52
N LEU A 753 -56.67 -14.04 -3.05
CA LEU A 753 -57.84 -13.49 -2.38
C LEU A 753 -58.20 -14.29 -1.12
N ASN A 754 -58.08 -15.61 -1.16
CA ASN A 754 -58.31 -16.46 0.01
C ASN A 754 -57.32 -16.16 1.14
N VAL A 755 -56.03 -16.07 0.82
CA VAL A 755 -54.98 -15.70 1.79
C VAL A 755 -55.25 -14.32 2.39
N ALA A 756 -55.68 -13.34 1.58
CA ALA A 756 -56.06 -12.02 2.07
C ALA A 756 -57.26 -12.06 3.04
N ARG A 757 -58.31 -12.84 2.73
CA ARG A 757 -59.48 -13.03 3.62
C ARG A 757 -59.11 -13.68 4.95
N ILE A 758 -58.21 -14.66 4.92
CA ILE A 758 -57.72 -15.32 6.14
C ILE A 758 -56.94 -14.33 7.00
N VAL A 759 -56.06 -13.53 6.40
CA VAL A 759 -55.32 -12.49 7.12
C VAL A 759 -56.28 -11.45 7.71
N ASP A 760 -57.29 -11.00 6.95
CA ASP A 760 -58.30 -10.05 7.42
C ASP A 760 -59.09 -10.56 8.62
N SER A 761 -59.50 -11.83 8.56
CA SER A 761 -60.26 -12.48 9.63
C SER A 761 -59.44 -12.56 10.91
N VAL A 762 -58.13 -12.83 10.81
CA VAL A 762 -57.23 -12.88 11.98
C VAL A 762 -56.91 -11.48 12.51
N MET A 763 -56.90 -10.45 11.67
CA MET A 763 -56.75 -9.06 12.13
C MET A 763 -57.93 -8.58 12.99
N ALA A 764 -59.10 -9.20 12.87
CA ALA A 764 -60.32 -8.83 13.60
C ALA A 764 -60.61 -7.31 13.51
N ASP A 765 -60.72 -6.63 14.65
CA ASP A 765 -61.05 -5.20 14.76
C ASP A 765 -59.86 -4.26 14.54
N PHE A 766 -58.63 -4.79 14.38
CA PHE A 766 -57.46 -3.97 14.13
C PHE A 766 -57.36 -3.61 12.63
N ASP A 767 -57.17 -2.33 12.34
CA ASP A 767 -56.89 -1.85 10.97
C ASP A 767 -55.42 -2.00 10.59
N GLU A 768 -54.53 -2.10 11.58
CA GLU A 768 -53.11 -2.38 11.37
C GLU A 768 -52.59 -3.27 12.49
N CYS A 769 -51.83 -4.31 12.14
CA CYS A 769 -51.16 -5.14 13.13
C CYS A 769 -49.80 -5.64 12.64
N ASN A 770 -48.96 -6.05 13.59
CA ASN A 770 -47.68 -6.66 13.29
C ASN A 770 -47.89 -8.12 12.85
N LEU A 771 -47.40 -8.48 11.66
CA LEU A 771 -47.56 -9.83 11.12
C LEU A 771 -46.91 -10.89 12.02
N SER A 772 -45.86 -10.52 12.75
CA SER A 772 -45.24 -11.39 13.75
C SER A 772 -46.06 -11.63 15.02
N GLY A 773 -47.10 -10.83 15.26
CA GLY A 773 -48.06 -11.06 16.34
C GLY A 773 -49.16 -12.06 15.96
N ILE A 774 -49.47 -12.18 14.67
CA ILE A 774 -50.61 -12.97 14.17
C ILE A 774 -50.20 -14.20 13.34
N TRP A 775 -48.91 -14.37 13.01
CA TRP A 775 -48.43 -15.42 12.08
C TRP A 775 -48.84 -16.84 12.49
N ALA A 776 -48.90 -17.14 13.80
CA ALA A 776 -49.21 -18.48 14.28
C ALA A 776 -50.65 -18.86 13.92
N THR A 777 -51.59 -17.95 14.19
CA THR A 777 -53.02 -18.10 13.91
C THR A 777 -53.31 -18.05 12.41
N VAL A 778 -52.65 -17.15 11.65
CA VAL A 778 -52.73 -17.14 10.18
C VAL A 778 -52.21 -18.44 9.59
N GLY A 779 -51.06 -18.93 10.08
CA GLY A 779 -50.49 -20.19 9.63
C GLY A 779 -51.36 -21.40 9.95
N GLU A 780 -52.08 -21.38 11.08
CA GLU A 780 -53.05 -22.43 11.43
C GLU A 780 -54.23 -22.46 10.45
N HIS A 781 -54.82 -21.28 10.16
CA HIS A 781 -55.91 -21.17 9.18
C HIS A 781 -55.47 -21.60 7.79
N LEU A 782 -54.31 -21.13 7.31
CA LEU A 782 -53.78 -21.52 6.00
C LEU A 782 -53.50 -23.03 5.90
N ARG A 783 -53.08 -23.69 7.00
CA ARG A 783 -52.92 -25.15 7.04
C ARG A 783 -54.26 -25.88 7.02
N ARG A 784 -55.27 -25.37 7.74
CA ARG A 784 -56.61 -25.96 7.78
C ARG A 784 -57.28 -25.93 6.40
N GLU A 785 -57.09 -24.84 5.65
CA GLU A 785 -57.58 -24.68 4.27
C GLU A 785 -56.68 -25.39 3.23
N GLY A 786 -55.63 -26.13 3.65
CA GLY A 786 -54.75 -26.87 2.76
C GLY A 786 -53.77 -26.03 1.93
N VAL A 787 -53.69 -24.72 2.18
CA VAL A 787 -52.92 -23.74 1.40
C VAL A 787 -51.41 -23.87 1.64
N ILE A 788 -50.98 -24.16 2.87
CA ILE A 788 -49.56 -24.37 3.22
C ILE A 788 -49.36 -25.62 4.08
N LYS A 789 -48.13 -26.18 4.08
CA LYS A 789 -47.69 -27.21 5.05
C LYS A 789 -46.68 -26.67 6.09
N ALA A 790 -46.18 -25.45 5.88
CA ALA A 790 -45.13 -24.85 6.71
C ALA A 790 -45.61 -24.59 8.14
N LYS A 791 -44.75 -24.88 9.13
CA LYS A 791 -45.02 -24.68 10.57
C LYS A 791 -44.17 -23.59 11.22
N GLN A 792 -43.07 -23.22 10.58
CA GLN A 792 -42.10 -22.26 11.13
C GLN A 792 -42.42 -20.83 10.71
N ARG A 793 -42.22 -19.87 11.63
CA ARG A 793 -42.55 -18.45 11.43
C ARG A 793 -42.00 -17.86 10.13
N PRO A 794 -40.70 -17.99 9.78
CA PRO A 794 -40.16 -17.36 8.56
C PRO A 794 -40.86 -17.80 7.29
N ALA A 795 -41.23 -19.09 7.20
CA ALA A 795 -41.90 -19.65 6.05
C ALA A 795 -43.36 -19.17 5.93
N VAL A 796 -44.09 -19.09 7.04
CA VAL A 796 -45.47 -18.59 7.06
C VAL A 796 -45.50 -17.10 6.72
N THR A 797 -44.66 -16.29 7.36
CA THR A 797 -44.60 -14.85 7.10
C THR A 797 -44.11 -14.55 5.68
N GLY A 798 -43.12 -15.30 5.18
CA GLY A 798 -42.59 -15.16 3.83
C GLY A 798 -43.64 -15.47 2.75
N TYR A 799 -44.46 -16.51 2.97
CA TYR A 799 -45.56 -16.86 2.08
C TYR A 799 -46.65 -15.77 2.05
N VAL A 800 -47.09 -15.27 3.22
CA VAL A 800 -48.10 -14.20 3.30
C VAL A 800 -47.58 -12.90 2.67
N THR A 801 -46.32 -12.53 2.93
CA THR A 801 -45.72 -11.34 2.31
C THR A 801 -45.69 -11.51 0.80
N ALA A 802 -45.19 -12.64 0.27
CA ALA A 802 -45.07 -12.85 -1.17
C ALA A 802 -46.41 -12.71 -1.93
N ILE A 803 -47.54 -13.06 -1.30
CA ILE A 803 -48.86 -13.05 -1.93
C ILE A 803 -49.56 -11.69 -1.88
N ILE A 804 -49.38 -10.94 -0.78
CA ILE A 804 -50.07 -9.67 -0.52
C ILE A 804 -49.16 -8.45 -0.79
N THR A 805 -47.85 -8.63 -1.01
CA THR A 805 -46.92 -7.53 -1.35
C THR A 805 -47.30 -6.79 -2.64
N GLY A 806 -46.73 -5.60 -2.84
CA GLY A 806 -47.01 -4.76 -4.00
C GLY A 806 -48.20 -3.83 -3.75
N SER A 807 -49.14 -3.76 -4.69
CA SER A 807 -50.32 -2.87 -4.60
C SER A 807 -51.33 -3.29 -3.51
N GLY A 808 -51.23 -4.51 -2.97
CA GLY A 808 -52.16 -5.10 -2.01
C GLY A 808 -53.30 -5.88 -2.68
N ARG A 809 -54.16 -6.51 -1.87
CA ARG A 809 -55.34 -7.26 -2.34
C ARG A 809 -56.63 -6.64 -1.85
N VAL A 810 -57.61 -6.48 -2.74
CA VAL A 810 -58.93 -5.94 -2.40
C VAL A 810 -59.86 -7.11 -2.06
N ILE A 811 -60.50 -7.06 -0.90
CA ILE A 811 -61.48 -8.04 -0.45
C ILE A 811 -62.74 -7.32 0.03
N GLN A 812 -63.88 -8.02 -0.03
CA GLN A 812 -65.15 -7.54 0.51
C GLN A 812 -65.27 -7.89 2.00
N ARG A 813 -65.52 -6.88 2.84
CA ARG A 813 -65.72 -7.01 4.29
C ARG A 813 -66.98 -6.24 4.69
N GLY A 814 -68.00 -6.94 5.18
CA GLY A 814 -69.23 -6.31 5.67
C GLY A 814 -69.98 -5.44 4.64
N GLY A 815 -69.80 -5.70 3.35
CA GLY A 815 -70.38 -4.91 2.25
C GLY A 815 -69.53 -3.73 1.77
N GLN A 816 -68.29 -3.59 2.24
CA GLN A 816 -67.33 -2.58 1.77
C GLN A 816 -66.07 -3.23 1.20
N ASP A 817 -65.51 -2.63 0.15
CA ASP A 817 -64.21 -3.03 -0.38
C ASP A 817 -63.08 -2.48 0.50
N VAL A 818 -62.21 -3.36 0.97
CA VAL A 818 -61.03 -3.02 1.75
C VAL A 818 -59.78 -3.62 1.12
N ARG A 819 -58.69 -2.86 1.13
CA ARG A 819 -57.40 -3.25 0.57
C ARG A 819 -56.41 -3.62 1.67
N LEU A 820 -55.94 -4.86 1.65
CA LEU A 820 -54.87 -5.34 2.51
C LEU A 820 -53.51 -5.11 1.88
N ARG A 821 -52.59 -4.54 2.65
CA ARG A 821 -51.20 -4.31 2.24
C ARG A 821 -50.23 -4.81 3.30
N VAL A 822 -49.15 -5.44 2.86
CA VAL A 822 -48.04 -5.86 3.70
C VAL A 822 -46.85 -4.93 3.46
N PHE A 823 -46.27 -4.35 4.50
CA PHE A 823 -45.18 -3.36 4.39
C PHE A 823 -44.27 -3.36 5.62
N LYS A 824 -43.10 -2.71 5.50
CA LYS A 824 -42.19 -2.43 6.62
C LYS A 824 -42.28 -0.95 6.99
N LYS A 825 -42.30 -0.61 8.28
CA LYS A 825 -42.33 0.79 8.75
C LYS A 825 -40.99 1.52 8.66
N LYS A 826 -39.88 0.78 8.49
CA LYS A 826 -38.51 1.29 8.35
C LYS A 826 -37.78 0.45 7.30
N ASP A 827 -36.91 1.08 6.53
CA ASP A 827 -36.03 0.37 5.59
C ASP A 827 -34.93 -0.36 6.36
N GLY A 828 -34.83 -1.66 6.12
CA GLY A 828 -33.86 -2.55 6.78
C GLY A 828 -34.27 -4.02 6.68
N ASP A 829 -33.29 -4.90 6.47
CA ASP A 829 -33.51 -6.33 6.30
C ASP A 829 -34.14 -6.99 7.54
N THR A 830 -33.87 -6.44 8.73
CA THR A 830 -34.37 -6.92 10.03
C THR A 830 -35.66 -6.24 10.51
N ALA A 831 -36.21 -5.27 9.75
CA ALA A 831 -37.41 -4.55 10.16
C ALA A 831 -38.67 -5.46 10.11
N PRO A 832 -39.55 -5.43 11.12
CA PRO A 832 -40.73 -6.29 11.18
C PRO A 832 -41.78 -5.91 10.14
N TRP A 833 -42.45 -6.91 9.59
CA TRP A 833 -43.56 -6.76 8.65
C TRP A 833 -44.87 -6.39 9.37
N PHE A 834 -45.57 -5.42 8.82
CA PHE A 834 -46.90 -4.99 9.21
C PHE A 834 -47.90 -5.30 8.12
N VAL A 835 -49.14 -5.52 8.52
CA VAL A 835 -50.30 -5.62 7.64
C VAL A 835 -51.25 -4.48 8.00
N ARG A 836 -51.74 -3.76 6.99
CA ARG A 836 -52.76 -2.70 7.14
C ARG A 836 -53.92 -2.93 6.19
N ARG A 837 -55.12 -2.60 6.68
CA ARG A 837 -56.38 -2.54 5.95
C ARG A 837 -56.68 -1.07 5.63
N ASP A 838 -56.73 -0.75 4.34
CA ASP A 838 -57.11 0.57 3.84
C ASP A 838 -58.52 0.49 3.24
N PRO A 839 -59.48 1.39 3.57
CA PRO A 839 -60.75 1.45 2.86
C PRO A 839 -60.52 1.80 1.38
N VAL A 840 -61.27 1.17 0.48
CA VAL A 840 -61.27 1.53 -0.94
C VAL A 840 -62.46 2.45 -1.17
N GLU A 841 -62.21 3.73 -1.45
CA GLU A 841 -63.27 4.65 -1.85
C GLU A 841 -63.89 4.15 -3.17
N THR A 842 -65.17 3.78 -3.14
CA THR A 842 -65.98 3.66 -4.35
C THR A 842 -66.22 5.08 -4.87
N GLY A 843 -65.42 5.49 -5.84
CA GLY A 843 -65.71 6.70 -6.62
C GLY A 843 -67.08 6.58 -7.27
N ALA A 844 -67.86 7.66 -7.16
CA ALA A 844 -69.06 7.90 -7.96
C ALA A 844 -68.74 8.05 -9.45
#